data_AF-A0A9N9SGE4-F1
#
_entry.id   AF-A0A9N9SGE4-F1
#
_cell.length_a   1.000
_cell.length_b   1.000
_cell.length_c   1.000
_cell.angle_alpha   90.00
_cell.angle_beta   90.00
_cell.angle_gamma   90.00
#
_symmetry.space_group_name_H-M   'P 1'
#
loop_
_entity.id
_entity.type
_entity.pdbx_description
1 polymer ?
#
loop_
_entity_poly.entity_id
_entity_poly.type
_entity_poly.pdbx_seq_one_letter_code
_entity_poly.pdbx_strand_id
1 'polypeptide(L)'
;MVLNISYCPPNVSIWDVWVNHGTSQCFMDSLTSSVIAGFILIAGSIQLYIYRKYGTEAAPNHLSRSKLYYVQICLTIFLPILEIVRFTLQGTIYEDKNIYGYMIVSLVLTTFAYPFSLWIIKVERHYLLPSVPTKGHGIVLLIFWTLTFISENLAFLNLGQKSWWFELKNLTDQMEMALFVLRYVTCLLIFLLGLKAPGIMQNIDYFSLNDPQRNFPSQEASDNQSTWKNFWKKVKILSPFIWPKKDVSLQFRVIFCFLLLAGGRVVNLYVPIYQKLIVDSMSGEESKMVFRWDWVLTYVGFKFLQGGGTGGMGLLNNLRSFLWIRIQQYTTREVEVELFRHLHSLSLRWHLGRKTGEVLRVMDRGTDSINNLLSYIIFSIFPTITDILIAVVYFIAAFNIWFGGIVFITMILYIVLTIMVTEWRTKFQRRMNLADNATKARSVDSLLNFETVKYYGAEQYEVDAFREAILKFQEEEFKSSITLNILNTVQNIIICGGLLAGSLLCVHLVVDKHELQAGDYVLFATYIIQLYVPLNWFGTYYRAIQKNFVDMENMFDLLREEQEIIDAPGAGPLAVKRGAVEFNNVTFGYLPERLILKNVTFSVPSGKTVALVGPSGSGKSTIIRLLFRFYDVETGSIVIDGQNIKTITQESLRRSIGVVPQDTVLFNNTIKYNIKYGRLTADDSEVIDAAGGADIHAKILTFPEGYDTQVGERGLRLSGGEKQRVAIARTLLKAPNIILLDEATSALDTQTERNIQESLERMCTNRTTIIVAHRLSTIIHADEILVIKDGEIVERGRHEHLIGHEGVYANMWRQQLESKDAPSSAENSLEKSST
;
A
#
# COMPACT_ATOMS: atom_id res chain seq x y z
N MET A 1 -4.83 61.92 -36.68
CA MET A 1 -3.50 61.28 -36.74
C MET A 1 -3.73 59.79 -36.65
N VAL A 2 -3.74 59.08 -37.78
CA VAL A 2 -3.92 57.62 -37.80
C VAL A 2 -2.60 57.05 -37.27
N LEU A 3 -2.57 56.64 -36.00
CA LEU A 3 -1.48 55.84 -35.45
C LEU A 3 -1.48 54.52 -36.22
N ASN A 4 -0.61 54.40 -37.23
CA ASN A 4 -0.25 53.10 -37.81
C ASN A 4 0.52 52.34 -36.72
N ILE A 5 -0.20 51.73 -35.77
CA ILE A 5 0.39 50.91 -34.72
C ILE A 5 0.82 49.61 -35.38
N SER A 6 2.10 49.53 -35.75
CA SER A 6 2.68 48.25 -36.14
C SER A 6 2.81 47.36 -34.90
N TYR A 7 2.46 46.08 -35.03
CA TYR A 7 2.52 45.14 -33.90
C TYR A 7 3.96 44.90 -33.44
N CYS A 8 4.90 44.82 -34.39
CA CYS A 8 6.34 44.71 -34.17
C CYS A 8 7.09 45.91 -34.81
N PRO A 9 8.39 46.11 -34.47
CA PRO A 9 9.26 47.08 -35.13
C PRO A 9 9.41 46.84 -36.64
N PRO A 10 9.75 47.89 -37.43
CA PRO A 10 9.99 47.73 -38.87
C PRO A 10 11.10 46.71 -39.14
N ASN A 11 10.91 45.83 -40.13
CA ASN A 11 11.76 44.67 -40.50
C ASN A 11 11.68 43.42 -39.60
N VAL A 12 10.75 43.34 -38.66
CA VAL A 12 10.56 42.15 -37.80
C VAL A 12 9.09 41.72 -37.81
N SER A 13 8.81 40.48 -38.22
CA SER A 13 7.47 39.90 -38.09
C SER A 13 7.33 39.12 -36.78
N ILE A 14 6.09 38.87 -36.35
CA ILE A 14 5.80 38.06 -35.15
C ILE A 14 6.28 36.60 -35.32
N TRP A 15 6.44 36.13 -36.56
CA TRP A 15 6.86 34.77 -36.87
C TRP A 15 8.38 34.61 -36.96
N ASP A 16 9.11 35.74 -36.96
CA ASP A 16 10.58 35.73 -36.95
C ASP A 16 11.08 35.50 -35.51
N VAL A 17 11.16 34.23 -35.14
CA VAL A 17 11.66 33.78 -33.82
C VAL A 17 13.12 34.19 -33.61
N TRP A 18 13.93 34.13 -34.68
CA TRP A 18 15.37 34.35 -34.63
C TRP A 18 15.79 35.45 -35.61
N VAL A 19 16.26 36.59 -35.08
CA VAL A 19 16.69 37.76 -35.85
C VAL A 19 18.10 38.15 -35.42
N ASN A 20 19.03 38.27 -36.37
CA ASN A 20 20.43 38.70 -36.14
C ASN A 20 21.20 37.95 -35.04
N HIS A 21 21.05 36.62 -34.93
CA HIS A 21 21.70 35.75 -33.93
C HIS A 21 21.14 35.84 -32.50
N GLY A 22 19.84 36.16 -32.36
CA GLY A 22 19.13 36.18 -31.07
C GLY A 22 17.63 36.18 -31.27
N THR A 23 16.89 36.14 -30.18
CA THR A 23 15.42 36.11 -30.18
C THR A 23 14.83 37.51 -30.33
N SER A 24 13.80 37.63 -31.17
CA SER A 24 13.06 38.88 -31.34
C SER A 24 12.36 39.24 -30.03
N GLN A 25 12.58 40.46 -29.53
CA GLN A 25 11.88 40.99 -28.35
C GLN A 25 10.36 40.99 -28.54
N CYS A 26 9.88 41.26 -29.77
CA CYS A 26 8.45 41.22 -30.10
C CYS A 26 7.85 39.82 -29.92
N PHE A 27 8.57 38.79 -30.36
CA PHE A 27 8.15 37.39 -30.23
C PHE A 27 8.20 36.92 -28.78
N MET A 28 9.30 37.20 -28.09
CA MET A 28 9.51 36.78 -26.70
C MET A 28 8.47 37.38 -25.74
N ASP A 29 8.31 38.70 -25.72
CA ASP A 29 7.36 39.38 -24.82
C ASP A 29 5.91 39.01 -25.15
N SER A 30 5.58 38.75 -26.42
CA SER A 30 4.24 38.27 -26.81
C SER A 30 3.98 36.84 -26.33
N LEU A 31 4.94 35.94 -26.52
CA LEU A 31 4.80 34.52 -26.20
C LEU A 31 4.78 34.28 -24.69
N THR A 32 5.74 34.83 -23.96
CA THR A 32 5.87 34.61 -22.51
C THR A 32 4.65 35.15 -21.76
N SER A 33 4.23 36.39 -22.06
CA SER A 33 3.06 37.01 -21.44
C SER A 33 1.76 36.26 -21.78
N SER A 34 1.62 35.75 -23.01
CA SER A 34 0.46 34.92 -23.40
C SER A 34 0.42 33.56 -22.71
N VAL A 35 1.56 32.87 -22.61
CA VAL A 35 1.65 31.55 -21.97
C VAL A 35 1.43 31.66 -20.46
N ILE A 36 2.07 32.62 -19.79
CA ILE A 36 1.95 32.82 -18.34
C ILE A 36 0.52 33.24 -17.97
N ALA A 37 -0.05 34.21 -18.68
CA ALA A 37 -1.42 34.66 -18.42
C ALA A 37 -2.45 33.57 -18.77
N GLY A 38 -2.28 32.87 -19.90
CA GLY A 38 -3.15 31.76 -20.29
C GLY A 38 -3.14 30.63 -19.27
N PHE A 39 -1.96 30.24 -18.79
CA PHE A 39 -1.82 29.20 -17.76
C PHE A 39 -2.56 29.57 -16.47
N ILE A 40 -2.30 30.76 -15.90
CA ILE A 40 -2.92 31.14 -14.62
C ILE A 40 -4.43 31.33 -14.78
N LEU A 41 -4.92 31.87 -15.90
CA LEU A 41 -6.35 32.05 -16.13
C LEU A 41 -7.08 30.71 -16.25
N ILE A 42 -6.53 29.74 -16.99
CA ILE A 42 -7.16 28.43 -17.17
C ILE A 42 -7.01 27.57 -15.91
N ALA A 43 -5.78 27.32 -15.48
CA ALA A 43 -5.48 26.44 -14.35
C ALA A 43 -5.96 27.05 -13.02
N GLY A 44 -5.84 28.36 -12.86
CA GLY A 44 -6.34 29.07 -11.69
C GLY A 44 -7.87 29.08 -11.62
N SER A 45 -8.58 29.22 -12.75
CA SER A 45 -10.05 29.10 -12.76
C SER A 45 -10.52 27.70 -12.37
N ILE A 46 -9.83 26.65 -12.85
CA ILE A 46 -10.12 25.26 -12.46
C ILE A 46 -9.87 25.09 -10.95
N GLN A 47 -8.76 25.61 -10.44
CA GLN A 47 -8.44 25.56 -9.02
C GLN A 47 -9.52 26.24 -8.19
N LEU A 48 -9.92 27.46 -8.54
CA LEU A 48 -10.98 28.21 -7.85
C LEU A 48 -12.32 27.46 -7.86
N TYR A 49 -12.67 26.82 -8.98
CA TYR A 49 -13.86 25.97 -9.05
C TYR A 49 -13.78 24.80 -8.07
N ILE A 50 -12.62 24.15 -7.95
CA ILE A 50 -12.40 23.05 -6.99
C ILE A 50 -12.52 23.54 -5.54
N TYR A 51 -11.88 24.66 -5.19
CA TYR A 51 -11.98 25.25 -3.85
C TYR A 51 -13.42 25.67 -3.52
N ARG A 52 -14.17 26.20 -4.49
CA ARG A 52 -15.58 26.55 -4.27
C ARG A 52 -16.47 25.32 -4.05
N LYS A 53 -16.18 24.20 -4.71
CA LYS A 53 -17.00 22.98 -4.64
C LYS A 53 -16.67 22.09 -3.44
N TYR A 54 -15.39 22.03 -3.06
CA TYR A 54 -14.90 21.06 -2.07
C TYR A 54 -14.10 21.69 -0.92
N GLY A 55 -13.88 23.01 -0.92
CA GLY A 55 -13.11 23.69 0.11
C GLY A 55 -13.94 23.92 1.38
N THR A 56 -13.33 23.67 2.53
CA THR A 56 -13.88 24.04 3.84
C THR A 56 -13.23 25.34 4.31
N GLU A 57 -14.03 26.26 4.85
CA GLU A 57 -13.53 27.54 5.35
C GLU A 57 -12.72 27.34 6.65
N ALA A 58 -11.51 27.90 6.68
CA ALA A 58 -10.63 27.84 7.83
C ALA A 58 -11.10 28.82 8.92
N ALA A 59 -11.21 28.34 10.17
CA ALA A 59 -11.62 29.19 11.28
C ALA A 59 -10.60 30.32 11.52
N PRO A 60 -11.07 31.56 11.80
CA PRO A 60 -10.23 32.77 11.84
C PRO A 60 -9.12 32.73 12.90
N ASN A 61 -9.28 31.90 13.94
CA ASN A 61 -8.30 31.76 15.02
C ASN A 61 -7.05 30.94 14.63
N HIS A 62 -7.06 30.21 13.51
CA HIS A 62 -5.96 29.35 13.08
C HIS A 62 -5.10 29.95 11.95
N LEU A 63 -5.42 31.16 11.47
CA LEU A 63 -4.64 31.82 10.42
C LEU A 63 -3.27 32.27 10.95
N SER A 64 -2.19 31.73 10.38
CA SER A 64 -0.83 32.13 10.78
C SER A 64 -0.57 33.60 10.40
N ARG A 65 -0.03 34.37 11.35
CA ARG A 65 0.41 35.76 11.14
C ARG A 65 1.88 35.79 10.74
N SER A 66 2.16 35.39 9.50
CA SER A 66 3.53 35.40 8.98
C SER A 66 3.85 36.72 8.28
N LYS A 67 4.95 37.39 8.68
CA LYS A 67 5.47 38.59 8.00
C LYS A 67 5.87 38.29 6.55
N LEU A 68 6.35 37.08 6.28
CA LEU A 68 6.80 36.64 4.96
C LEU A 68 5.63 36.53 3.94
N TYR A 69 4.41 36.27 4.41
CA TYR A 69 3.21 36.28 3.56
C TYR A 69 2.90 37.68 3.02
N TYR A 70 3.02 38.71 3.86
CA TYR A 70 2.83 40.10 3.43
C TYR A 70 3.93 40.55 2.46
N VAL A 71 5.17 40.10 2.68
CA VAL A 71 6.28 40.31 1.73
C VAL A 71 5.95 39.68 0.37
N GLN A 72 5.44 38.44 0.34
CA GLN A 72 5.04 37.76 -0.89
C GLN A 72 3.93 38.50 -1.66
N ILE A 73 2.90 38.99 -0.96
CA ILE A 73 1.86 39.83 -1.57
C ILE A 73 2.46 41.11 -2.16
N CYS A 74 3.31 41.80 -1.38
CA CYS A 74 3.93 43.05 -1.79
C CYS A 74 4.76 42.87 -3.07
N LEU A 75 5.61 41.83 -3.11
CA LEU A 75 6.41 41.52 -4.30
C LEU A 75 5.54 41.14 -5.52
N THR A 76 4.44 40.41 -5.31
CA THR A 76 3.52 40.04 -6.40
C THR A 76 2.78 41.26 -6.98
N ILE A 77 2.47 42.26 -6.15
CA ILE A 77 1.91 43.55 -6.59
C ILE A 77 2.98 44.41 -7.29
N PHE A 78 4.24 44.28 -6.89
CA PHE A 78 5.33 45.07 -7.44
C PHE A 78 5.63 44.75 -8.91
N LEU A 79 5.48 43.51 -9.34
CA LEU A 79 5.75 43.09 -10.73
C LEU A 79 4.92 43.82 -11.81
N PRO A 80 3.57 43.91 -11.72
CA PRO A 80 2.80 44.68 -12.70
C PRO A 80 3.12 46.18 -12.65
N ILE A 81 3.54 46.72 -11.50
CA ILE A 81 3.99 48.12 -11.40
C ILE A 81 5.26 48.34 -12.21
N LEU A 82 6.22 47.41 -12.17
CA LEU A 82 7.45 47.49 -12.97
C LEU A 82 7.15 47.49 -14.48
N GLU A 83 6.18 46.70 -14.93
CA GLU A 83 5.79 46.65 -16.34
C GLU A 83 5.07 47.95 -16.79
N ILE A 84 4.23 48.54 -15.92
CA ILE A 84 3.64 49.86 -16.16
C ILE A 84 4.73 50.92 -16.26
N VAL A 85 5.71 50.91 -15.34
CA VAL A 85 6.85 51.85 -15.37
C VAL A 85 7.62 51.72 -16.67
N ARG A 86 7.96 50.49 -17.09
CA ARG A 86 8.61 50.22 -18.38
C ARG A 86 7.82 50.80 -19.56
N PHE A 87 6.52 50.56 -19.61
CA PHE A 87 5.64 51.10 -20.67
C PHE A 87 5.61 52.64 -20.68
N THR A 88 5.54 53.28 -19.51
CA THR A 88 5.56 54.75 -19.41
C THR A 88 6.89 55.36 -19.80
N LEU A 89 8.01 54.72 -19.46
CA LEU A 89 9.35 55.16 -19.85
C LEU A 89 9.55 55.08 -21.36
N GLN A 90 9.04 54.02 -22.01
CA GLN A 90 9.05 53.89 -23.47
C GLN A 90 8.26 55.02 -24.16
N GLY A 91 7.11 55.40 -23.62
CA GLY A 91 6.27 56.44 -24.21
C GLY A 91 6.77 57.87 -24.00
N THR A 92 7.67 58.12 -23.04
CA THR A 92 8.02 59.48 -22.59
C THR A 92 9.49 59.84 -22.74
N ILE A 93 10.40 58.94 -22.38
CA ILE A 93 11.83 59.25 -22.16
C ILE A 93 12.74 58.64 -23.23
N TYR A 94 12.41 57.48 -23.79
CA TYR A 94 13.25 56.86 -24.81
C TYR A 94 13.20 57.60 -26.16
N GLU A 95 14.33 57.58 -26.89
CA GLU A 95 14.52 58.32 -28.14
C GLU A 95 13.55 57.88 -29.26
N ASP A 96 13.25 56.59 -29.33
CA ASP A 96 12.20 56.01 -30.17
C ASP A 96 10.86 55.97 -29.41
N LYS A 97 10.11 57.08 -29.47
CA LYS A 97 8.77 57.25 -28.86
C LYS A 97 7.66 56.39 -29.51
N ASN A 98 8.03 55.29 -30.16
CA ASN A 98 7.10 54.41 -30.86
C ASN A 98 6.64 53.30 -29.90
N ILE A 99 5.34 53.25 -29.64
CA ILE A 99 4.71 52.17 -28.86
C ILE A 99 4.25 51.08 -29.84
N TYR A 100 4.80 49.88 -29.67
CA TYR A 100 4.45 48.72 -30.48
C TYR A 100 3.33 47.89 -29.85
N GLY A 101 2.58 47.16 -30.69
CA GLY A 101 1.44 46.35 -30.25
C GLY A 101 1.79 45.28 -29.22
N TYR A 102 2.96 44.63 -29.30
CA TYR A 102 3.37 43.60 -28.34
C TYR A 102 3.53 44.13 -26.90
N MET A 103 3.96 45.39 -26.73
CA MET A 103 4.13 46.02 -25.41
C MET A 103 2.78 46.25 -24.73
N ILE A 104 1.76 46.60 -25.52
CA ILE A 104 0.38 46.78 -25.05
C ILE A 104 -0.18 45.43 -24.61
N VAL A 105 0.01 44.38 -25.41
CA VAL A 105 -0.45 43.01 -25.08
C VAL A 105 0.21 42.50 -23.81
N SER A 106 1.54 42.63 -23.68
CA SER A 106 2.29 42.23 -22.48
C SER A 106 1.78 42.94 -21.22
N LEU A 107 1.58 44.26 -21.30
CA LEU A 107 1.08 45.08 -20.20
C LEU A 107 -0.32 44.63 -19.76
N VAL A 108 -1.25 44.46 -20.70
CA VAL A 108 -2.63 44.04 -20.41
C VAL A 108 -2.64 42.67 -19.74
N LEU A 109 -1.97 41.68 -20.33
CA LEU A 109 -1.96 40.31 -19.82
C LEU A 109 -1.32 40.22 -18.43
N THR A 110 -0.21 40.93 -18.20
CA THR A 110 0.47 41.03 -16.91
C THR A 110 -0.41 41.69 -15.86
N THR A 111 -1.09 42.80 -16.22
CA THR A 111 -1.97 43.53 -15.30
C THR A 111 -3.19 42.71 -14.88
N PHE A 112 -3.62 41.72 -15.66
CA PHE A 112 -4.66 40.78 -15.26
C PHE A 112 -4.13 39.54 -14.50
N ALA A 113 -3.01 38.96 -14.96
CA ALA A 113 -2.48 37.71 -14.43
C ALA A 113 -2.02 37.80 -12.97
N TYR A 114 -1.27 38.85 -12.60
CA TYR A 114 -0.73 38.98 -11.24
C TYR A 114 -1.82 39.25 -10.18
N PRO A 115 -2.80 40.16 -10.38
CA PRO A 115 -3.93 40.30 -9.47
C PRO A 115 -4.79 39.04 -9.34
N PHE A 116 -4.97 38.28 -10.43
CA PHE A 116 -5.67 37.00 -10.38
C PHE A 116 -4.91 35.97 -9.53
N SER A 117 -3.57 35.93 -9.63
CA SER A 117 -2.75 35.07 -8.77
C SER A 117 -2.86 35.46 -7.27
N LEU A 118 -2.94 36.75 -6.94
CA LEU A 118 -3.18 37.24 -5.57
C LEU A 118 -4.52 36.78 -5.02
N TRP A 119 -5.55 36.73 -5.87
CA TRP A 119 -6.86 36.23 -5.48
C TRP A 119 -6.79 34.75 -5.10
N ILE A 120 -6.06 33.93 -5.87
CA ILE A 120 -5.84 32.50 -5.57
C ILE A 120 -5.06 32.33 -4.26
N ILE A 121 -3.98 33.11 -4.03
CA ILE A 121 -3.23 33.09 -2.76
C ILE A 121 -4.15 33.38 -1.56
N LYS A 122 -5.11 34.32 -1.73
CA LYS A 122 -6.07 34.63 -0.68
C LYS A 122 -7.04 33.47 -0.44
N VAL A 123 -7.50 32.80 -1.50
CA VAL A 123 -8.37 31.63 -1.40
C VAL A 123 -7.65 30.46 -0.72
N GLU A 124 -6.43 30.11 -1.12
CA GLU A 124 -5.65 29.03 -0.49
C GLU A 124 -5.40 29.26 1.00
N ARG A 125 -5.33 30.53 1.44
CA ARG A 125 -5.16 30.86 2.85
C ARG A 125 -6.43 30.64 3.68
N HIS A 126 -7.61 30.84 3.09
CA HIS A 126 -8.89 30.81 3.81
C HIS A 126 -9.67 29.51 3.61
N TYR A 127 -9.32 28.70 2.61
CA TYR A 127 -10.02 27.46 2.30
C TYR A 127 -9.05 26.27 2.29
N LEU A 128 -9.45 25.18 2.92
CA LEU A 128 -8.69 23.92 3.00
C LEU A 128 -9.33 22.87 2.09
N LEU A 129 -8.50 22.14 1.34
CA LEU A 129 -8.94 20.98 0.55
C LEU A 129 -8.61 19.69 1.31
N PRO A 130 -9.53 18.70 1.40
CA PRO A 130 -9.31 17.45 2.12
C PRO A 130 -8.14 16.59 1.61
N SER A 131 -7.68 16.81 0.37
CA SER A 131 -6.75 15.92 -0.34
C SER A 131 -5.37 16.52 -0.64
N VAL A 132 -5.09 17.77 -0.25
CA VAL A 132 -3.82 18.47 -0.54
C VAL A 132 -2.99 18.52 0.74
N PRO A 133 -1.67 18.20 0.71
CA PRO A 133 -0.83 18.29 1.90
C PRO A 133 -0.92 19.68 2.52
N THR A 134 -0.99 19.74 3.85
CA THR A 134 -1.16 20.97 4.63
C THR A 134 0.04 21.93 4.55
N LYS A 135 1.11 21.54 3.85
CA LYS A 135 2.35 22.33 3.71
C LYS A 135 2.60 22.65 2.25
N GLY A 136 2.62 23.93 1.90
CA GLY A 136 2.93 24.41 0.54
C GLY A 136 1.75 25.08 -0.16
N HIS A 137 2.03 26.00 -1.08
CA HIS A 137 1.03 26.53 -2.01
C HIS A 137 0.54 25.42 -2.94
N GLY A 138 -0.64 25.61 -3.53
CA GLY A 138 -1.13 24.73 -4.58
C GLY A 138 -0.18 24.69 -5.78
N ILE A 139 -0.18 23.56 -6.47
CA ILE A 139 0.70 23.29 -7.62
C ILE A 139 0.59 24.38 -8.70
N VAL A 140 -0.60 24.94 -8.92
CA VAL A 140 -0.85 25.97 -9.93
C VAL A 140 -0.05 27.25 -9.67
N LEU A 141 -0.05 27.77 -8.43
CA LEU A 141 0.72 28.97 -8.10
C LEU A 141 2.22 28.74 -8.19
N LEU A 142 2.68 27.56 -7.78
CA LEU A 142 4.09 27.18 -7.86
C LEU A 142 4.56 27.08 -9.33
N ILE A 143 3.74 26.50 -10.21
CA ILE A 143 4.01 26.46 -11.66
C ILE A 143 3.98 27.87 -12.24
N PHE A 144 3.04 28.72 -11.83
CA PHE A 144 2.97 30.11 -12.31
C PHE A 144 4.26 30.88 -11.99
N TRP A 145 4.72 30.88 -10.74
CA TRP A 145 5.95 31.60 -10.37
C TRP A 145 7.21 30.99 -11.01
N THR A 146 7.25 29.67 -11.21
CA THR A 146 8.36 29.04 -11.96
C THR A 146 8.35 29.44 -13.43
N LEU A 147 7.18 29.47 -14.09
CA LEU A 147 7.07 29.95 -15.47
C LEU A 147 7.50 31.40 -15.60
N THR A 148 7.07 32.27 -14.68
CA THR A 148 7.54 33.67 -14.61
C THR A 148 9.05 33.74 -14.47
N PHE A 149 9.64 33.00 -13.53
CA PHE A 149 11.09 33.00 -13.32
C PHE A 149 11.85 32.45 -14.54
N ILE A 150 11.34 31.39 -15.18
CA ILE A 150 11.91 30.84 -16.42
C ILE A 150 11.87 31.90 -17.54
N SER A 151 10.77 32.65 -17.66
CA SER A 151 10.65 33.69 -18.69
C SER A 151 11.71 34.79 -18.57
N GLU A 152 12.05 35.21 -17.35
CA GLU A 152 13.13 36.18 -17.13
C GLU A 152 14.51 35.59 -17.45
N ASN A 153 14.71 34.29 -17.22
CA ASN A 153 15.96 33.63 -17.57
C ASN A 153 16.16 33.52 -19.09
N LEU A 154 15.08 33.47 -19.88
CA LEU A 154 15.19 33.44 -21.35
C LEU A 154 15.79 34.73 -21.92
N ALA A 155 15.75 35.85 -21.19
CA ALA A 155 16.40 37.10 -21.59
C ALA A 155 17.93 36.94 -21.75
N PHE A 156 18.55 36.02 -21.01
CA PHE A 156 19.99 35.75 -21.11
C PHE A 156 20.41 35.09 -22.43
N LEU A 157 19.47 34.56 -23.23
CA LEU A 157 19.78 34.05 -24.57
C LEU A 157 20.31 35.13 -25.51
N ASN A 158 20.08 36.40 -25.20
CA ASN A 158 20.46 37.56 -26.03
C ASN A 158 21.67 38.32 -25.47
N LEU A 159 22.45 37.69 -24.57
CA LEU A 159 23.72 38.24 -24.07
C LEU A 159 24.68 38.49 -25.25
N GLY A 160 25.07 39.76 -25.44
CA GLY A 160 26.02 40.17 -26.49
C GLY A 160 25.40 40.69 -27.79
N GLN A 161 24.08 40.84 -27.87
CA GLN A 161 23.43 41.50 -29.00
C GLN A 161 23.31 43.02 -28.82
N LYS A 162 23.58 43.77 -29.90
CA LYS A 162 23.47 45.24 -29.96
C LYS A 162 22.03 45.76 -29.92
N SER A 163 21.04 44.93 -30.23
CA SER A 163 19.62 45.28 -30.20
C SER A 163 19.01 45.14 -28.80
N TRP A 164 19.73 44.54 -27.85
CA TRP A 164 19.32 44.35 -26.47
C TRP A 164 20.12 45.28 -25.55
N TRP A 165 19.54 45.58 -24.38
CA TRP A 165 20.06 46.56 -23.43
C TRP A 165 21.33 46.13 -22.64
N PHE A 166 21.99 45.04 -23.03
CA PHE A 166 23.13 44.48 -22.30
C PHE A 166 24.46 45.25 -22.46
N GLU A 167 24.63 46.04 -23.52
CA GLU A 167 25.88 46.77 -23.78
C GLU A 167 25.99 48.15 -23.08
N LEU A 168 24.91 48.61 -22.41
CA LEU A 168 24.86 49.85 -21.61
C LEU A 168 25.35 51.12 -22.33
N LYS A 169 25.17 51.20 -23.66
CA LYS A 169 25.70 52.30 -24.48
C LYS A 169 24.92 53.59 -24.31
N ASN A 170 23.61 53.48 -24.19
CA ASN A 170 22.70 54.61 -24.08
C ASN A 170 22.02 54.65 -22.70
N LEU A 171 21.51 55.82 -22.31
CA LEU A 171 20.69 55.98 -21.10
C LEU A 171 19.48 55.03 -21.12
N THR A 172 18.93 54.76 -22.31
CA THR A 172 17.85 53.80 -22.53
C THR A 172 18.22 52.38 -22.08
N ASP A 173 19.43 51.94 -22.40
CA ASP A 173 19.93 50.60 -22.09
C ASP A 173 20.19 50.46 -20.58
N GLN A 174 20.71 51.52 -19.95
CA GLN A 174 20.93 51.55 -18.50
C GLN A 174 19.61 51.46 -17.73
N MET A 175 18.55 52.10 -18.22
CA MET A 175 17.22 52.05 -17.61
C MET A 175 16.53 50.69 -17.80
N GLU A 176 16.55 50.10 -19.01
CA GLU A 176 16.03 48.74 -19.24
C GLU A 176 16.80 47.69 -18.42
N MET A 177 18.12 47.83 -18.29
CA MET A 177 18.92 46.93 -17.43
C MET A 177 18.52 47.03 -15.97
N ALA A 178 18.33 48.24 -15.44
CA ALA A 178 17.92 48.44 -14.05
C ALA A 178 16.53 47.81 -13.78
N LEU A 179 15.59 47.96 -14.72
CA LEU A 179 14.26 47.34 -14.63
C LEU A 179 14.34 45.81 -14.71
N PHE A 180 15.17 45.28 -15.62
CA PHE A 180 15.40 43.84 -15.75
C PHE A 180 15.98 43.23 -14.46
N VAL A 181 17.01 43.83 -13.87
CA VAL A 181 17.60 43.36 -12.60
C VAL A 181 16.56 43.37 -11.48
N LEU A 182 15.77 44.44 -11.37
CA LEU A 182 14.74 44.59 -10.36
C LEU A 182 13.61 43.54 -10.52
N ARG A 183 13.18 43.28 -11.77
CA ARG A 183 12.20 42.26 -12.11
C ARG A 183 12.73 40.85 -11.83
N TYR A 184 13.98 40.56 -12.22
CA TYR A 184 14.63 39.28 -12.00
C TYR A 184 14.77 38.94 -10.51
N VAL A 185 15.26 39.88 -9.69
CA VAL A 185 15.39 39.71 -8.24
C VAL A 185 14.02 39.51 -7.59
N THR A 186 13.01 40.29 -8.01
CA THR A 186 11.64 40.15 -7.51
C THR A 186 11.05 38.77 -7.85
N CYS A 187 11.21 38.28 -9.08
CA CYS A 187 10.76 36.97 -9.51
C CYS A 187 11.45 35.83 -8.74
N LEU A 188 12.77 35.94 -8.53
CA LEU A 188 13.54 34.99 -7.74
C LEU A 188 13.05 34.92 -6.28
N LEU A 189 12.82 36.09 -5.65
CA LEU A 189 12.31 36.16 -4.28
C LEU A 189 10.90 35.58 -4.17
N ILE A 190 10.01 35.86 -5.12
CA ILE A 190 8.66 35.27 -5.15
C ILE A 190 8.73 33.76 -5.32
N PHE A 191 9.59 33.25 -6.20
CA PHE A 191 9.78 31.81 -6.38
C PHE A 191 10.26 31.13 -5.08
N LEU A 192 11.27 31.69 -4.41
CA LEU A 192 11.77 31.17 -3.13
C LEU A 192 10.73 31.24 -2.00
N LEU A 193 9.94 32.33 -1.94
CA LEU A 193 8.84 32.45 -0.99
C LEU A 193 7.70 31.48 -1.31
N GLY A 194 7.42 31.25 -2.59
CA GLY A 194 6.42 30.28 -3.06
C GLY A 194 6.73 28.85 -2.62
N LEU A 195 8.02 28.45 -2.65
CA LEU A 195 8.47 27.15 -2.12
C LEU A 195 8.30 27.03 -0.61
N LYS A 196 8.49 28.14 0.13
CA LYS A 196 8.37 28.17 1.60
C LYS A 196 6.92 28.28 2.09
N ALA A 197 6.00 28.75 1.24
CA ALA A 197 4.57 28.94 1.50
C ALA A 197 4.25 29.54 2.89
N PRO A 198 4.78 30.72 3.21
CA PRO A 198 4.82 31.27 4.57
C PRO A 198 3.46 31.56 5.22
N GLY A 199 2.36 31.54 4.46
CA GLY A 199 1.01 31.89 4.94
C GLY A 199 0.04 30.72 5.12
N ILE A 200 0.47 29.49 4.85
CA ILE A 200 -0.37 28.29 4.95
C ILE A 200 -0.16 27.63 6.31
N MET A 201 -1.22 27.06 6.89
CA MET A 201 -1.20 26.45 8.22
C MET A 201 -0.15 25.33 8.29
N GLN A 202 0.84 25.46 9.18
CA GLN A 202 1.64 24.31 9.59
C GLN A 202 0.88 23.59 10.69
N ASN A 203 0.14 22.54 10.35
CA ASN A 203 -0.28 21.62 11.40
C ASN A 203 0.94 20.81 11.84
N ILE A 204 1.20 20.88 13.15
CA ILE A 204 2.02 19.92 13.88
C ILE A 204 1.21 18.62 13.99
N ASP A 205 1.86 17.53 13.60
CA ASP A 205 1.64 16.10 13.85
C ASP A 205 0.22 15.50 13.79
N TYR A 206 0.01 14.57 12.85
CA TYR A 206 -0.99 13.49 13.02
C TYR A 206 -0.75 12.22 12.17
N PHE A 207 0.43 12.03 11.55
CA PHE A 207 0.71 10.84 10.73
C PHE A 207 2.17 10.39 10.82
N SER A 208 2.64 10.10 12.02
CA SER A 208 3.91 9.38 12.20
C SER A 208 3.94 8.73 13.57
N LEU A 209 3.16 7.67 13.76
CA LEU A 209 3.28 6.67 14.83
C LEU A 209 2.14 5.68 14.62
N ASN A 210 2.24 4.83 13.60
CA ASN A 210 1.57 3.53 13.49
C ASN A 210 1.69 3.02 12.05
N ASP A 211 2.91 2.63 11.67
CA ASP A 211 3.05 1.59 10.67
C ASP A 211 3.55 0.34 11.41
N PRO A 212 2.69 -0.61 11.79
CA PRO A 212 3.14 -1.88 12.33
C PRO A 212 3.66 -2.75 11.17
N GLN A 213 4.74 -2.32 10.51
CA GLN A 213 5.64 -3.23 9.81
C GLN A 213 6.42 -4.01 10.88
N ARG A 214 5.72 -4.94 11.54
CA ARG A 214 6.30 -5.95 12.42
C ARG A 214 7.15 -6.89 11.58
N ASN A 215 8.45 -6.59 11.55
CA ASN A 215 9.46 -7.49 10.99
C ASN A 215 9.71 -8.65 11.96
N PHE A 216 8.97 -9.75 11.78
CA PHE A 216 9.39 -11.05 12.30
C PHE A 216 10.45 -11.66 11.37
N PRO A 217 11.41 -12.43 11.93
CA PRO A 217 12.45 -13.10 11.16
C PRO A 217 11.81 -13.97 10.08
N SER A 218 12.33 -13.83 8.86
CA SER A 218 11.99 -14.71 7.74
C SER A 218 12.33 -16.15 8.12
N GLN A 219 11.32 -17.01 8.26
CA GLN A 219 11.54 -18.45 8.21
C GLN A 219 12.15 -18.77 6.84
N GLU A 220 13.28 -19.47 6.91
CA GLU A 220 14.04 -19.92 5.76
C GLU A 220 13.22 -20.97 5.01
N ALA A 221 12.75 -20.63 3.82
CA ALA A 221 12.41 -21.63 2.83
C ALA A 221 13.73 -22.14 2.23
N SER A 222 14.16 -23.30 2.70
CA SER A 222 15.09 -24.16 1.98
C SER A 222 14.38 -24.65 0.71
N ASP A 223 14.77 -24.14 -0.46
CA ASP A 223 15.06 -25.06 -1.56
C ASP A 223 15.87 -24.42 -2.67
N ASN A 224 16.92 -25.12 -3.07
CA ASN A 224 17.86 -24.77 -4.13
C ASN A 224 17.31 -25.20 -5.50
N GLN A 225 16.00 -24.99 -5.74
CA GLN A 225 15.40 -25.25 -7.04
C GLN A 225 15.31 -23.95 -7.85
N SER A 226 15.77 -24.01 -9.09
CA SER A 226 15.68 -22.90 -10.05
C SER A 226 14.25 -22.36 -10.10
N THR A 227 14.08 -21.14 -9.59
CA THR A 227 12.82 -20.39 -9.50
C THR A 227 12.10 -20.23 -10.87
N TRP A 228 12.86 -20.44 -11.96
CA TRP A 228 12.38 -20.37 -13.34
C TRP A 228 11.72 -21.65 -13.85
N LYS A 229 12.00 -22.80 -13.21
CA LYS A 229 11.40 -24.09 -13.58
C LYS A 229 9.91 -24.00 -13.22
N ASN A 230 9.06 -23.75 -14.23
CA ASN A 230 7.60 -23.52 -14.17
C ASN A 230 7.09 -22.07 -14.26
N PHE A 231 7.92 -21.10 -14.67
CA PHE A 231 7.49 -19.70 -14.89
C PHE A 231 6.19 -19.60 -15.70
N TRP A 232 6.13 -20.27 -16.84
CA TRP A 232 5.00 -20.21 -17.77
C TRP A 232 3.71 -20.79 -17.18
N LYS A 233 3.81 -21.84 -16.36
CA LYS A 233 2.67 -22.44 -15.66
C LYS A 233 2.12 -21.47 -14.60
N LYS A 234 3.01 -20.79 -13.85
CA LYS A 234 2.66 -19.78 -12.84
C LYS A 234 1.99 -18.55 -13.49
N VAL A 235 2.56 -18.03 -14.58
CA VAL A 235 1.96 -16.91 -15.36
C VAL A 235 0.61 -17.29 -15.95
N LYS A 236 0.43 -18.52 -16.43
CA LYS A 236 -0.86 -18.99 -16.96
C LYS A 236 -1.96 -18.99 -15.90
N ILE A 237 -1.63 -19.35 -14.65
CA ILE A 237 -2.57 -19.30 -13.51
C ILE A 237 -2.94 -17.85 -13.16
N LEU A 238 -2.01 -16.90 -13.31
CA LEU A 238 -2.26 -15.47 -13.06
C LEU A 238 -2.98 -14.74 -14.19
N SER A 239 -2.88 -15.24 -15.43
CA SER A 239 -3.49 -14.61 -16.61
C SER A 239 -4.97 -14.23 -16.47
N PRO A 240 -5.84 -15.00 -15.77
CA PRO A 240 -7.24 -14.64 -15.57
C PRO A 240 -7.43 -13.46 -14.59
N PHE A 241 -6.48 -13.24 -13.68
CA PHE A 241 -6.52 -12.18 -12.67
C PHE A 241 -5.95 -10.86 -13.20
N ILE A 242 -4.96 -10.94 -14.09
CA ILE A 242 -4.32 -9.77 -14.73
C ILE A 242 -5.24 -9.13 -15.77
N TRP A 243 -6.03 -9.94 -16.47
CA TRP A 243 -6.98 -9.44 -17.44
C TRP A 243 -8.33 -9.16 -16.78
N PRO A 244 -8.77 -7.89 -16.66
CA PRO A 244 -10.04 -7.53 -16.04
C PRO A 244 -11.20 -7.94 -16.96
N LYS A 245 -11.63 -9.21 -16.87
CA LYS A 245 -12.73 -9.75 -17.69
C LYS A 245 -14.06 -9.05 -17.45
N LYS A 246 -14.27 -8.51 -16.24
CA LYS A 246 -15.53 -7.90 -15.80
C LYS A 246 -15.72 -6.45 -16.29
N ASP A 247 -14.63 -5.72 -16.58
CA ASP A 247 -14.68 -4.28 -16.88
C ASP A 247 -14.02 -3.93 -18.21
N VAL A 248 -14.83 -3.58 -19.21
CA VAL A 248 -14.36 -3.18 -20.56
C VAL A 248 -13.50 -1.91 -20.52
N SER A 249 -13.81 -0.96 -19.63
CA SER A 249 -13.01 0.27 -19.45
C SER A 249 -11.58 -0.04 -18.99
N LEU A 250 -11.40 -1.03 -18.11
CA LEU A 250 -10.08 -1.44 -17.65
C LEU A 250 -9.31 -2.17 -18.77
N GLN A 251 -9.97 -2.97 -19.60
CA GLN A 251 -9.35 -3.62 -20.76
C GLN A 251 -8.80 -2.59 -21.76
N PHE A 252 -9.58 -1.53 -22.05
CA PHE A 252 -9.11 -0.44 -22.91
C PHE A 252 -7.87 0.25 -22.33
N ARG A 253 -7.81 0.46 -21.01
CA ARG A 253 -6.63 1.03 -20.34
C ARG A 253 -5.41 0.13 -20.43
N VAL A 254 -5.58 -1.19 -20.34
CA VAL A 254 -4.48 -2.17 -20.53
C VAL A 254 -3.94 -2.06 -21.95
N ILE A 255 -4.81 -2.08 -22.96
CA ILE A 255 -4.40 -1.96 -24.37
C ILE A 255 -3.69 -0.62 -24.60
N PHE A 256 -4.24 0.48 -24.10
CA PHE A 256 -3.65 1.81 -24.24
C PHE A 256 -2.29 1.91 -23.52
N CYS A 257 -2.11 1.23 -22.38
CA CYS A 257 -0.83 1.11 -21.69
C CYS A 257 0.23 0.41 -22.56
N PHE A 258 -0.12 -0.68 -23.23
CA PHE A 258 0.78 -1.36 -24.17
C PHE A 258 1.09 -0.52 -25.42
N LEU A 259 0.12 0.25 -25.93
CA LEU A 259 0.35 1.20 -27.02
C LEU A 259 1.32 2.31 -26.62
N LEU A 260 1.19 2.88 -25.41
CA LEU A 260 2.14 3.86 -24.88
C LEU A 260 3.54 3.26 -24.69
N LEU A 261 3.63 1.99 -24.29
CA LEU A 261 4.89 1.28 -24.16
C LEU A 261 5.59 1.16 -25.52
N ALA A 262 4.86 0.72 -26.56
CA ALA A 262 5.36 0.64 -27.92
C ALA A 262 5.75 2.03 -28.46
N GLY A 263 4.92 3.06 -28.27
CA GLY A 263 5.23 4.44 -28.63
C GLY A 263 6.49 4.97 -27.94
N GLY A 264 6.71 4.62 -26.68
CA GLY A 264 7.93 4.98 -25.95
C GLY A 264 9.20 4.36 -26.57
N ARG A 265 9.12 3.16 -27.16
CA ARG A 265 10.26 2.53 -27.86
C ARG A 265 10.64 3.29 -29.12
N VAL A 266 9.62 3.73 -29.87
CA VAL A 266 9.81 4.55 -31.06
C VAL A 266 10.47 5.88 -30.69
N VAL A 267 9.97 6.57 -29.66
CA VAL A 267 10.57 7.81 -29.16
C VAL A 267 12.02 7.60 -28.73
N ASN A 268 12.30 6.50 -28.00
CA ASN A 268 13.65 6.15 -27.57
C ASN A 268 14.65 6.02 -28.74
N LEU A 269 14.21 5.51 -29.89
CA LEU A 269 15.04 5.41 -31.08
C LEU A 269 15.29 6.77 -31.74
N TYR A 270 14.25 7.63 -31.83
CA TYR A 270 14.36 8.92 -32.51
C TYR A 270 15.18 9.96 -31.74
N VAL A 271 15.23 9.89 -30.41
CA VAL A 271 15.94 10.90 -29.61
C VAL A 271 17.43 11.02 -30.00
N PRO A 272 18.24 9.95 -30.05
CA PRO A 272 19.63 10.04 -30.51
C PRO A 272 19.76 10.41 -31.99
N ILE A 273 18.81 10.02 -32.84
CA ILE A 273 18.80 10.34 -34.28
C ILE A 273 18.70 11.85 -34.51
N TYR A 274 17.77 12.52 -33.83
CA TYR A 274 17.67 13.98 -33.94
C TYR A 274 18.89 14.68 -33.33
N GLN A 275 19.51 14.11 -32.31
CA GLN A 275 20.76 14.63 -31.78
C GLN A 275 21.90 14.55 -32.80
N LYS A 276 21.98 13.45 -33.58
CA LYS A 276 22.89 13.34 -34.73
C LYS A 276 22.62 14.43 -35.77
N LEU A 277 21.37 14.57 -36.22
CA LEU A 277 21.00 15.54 -37.26
C LEU A 277 21.38 16.99 -36.88
N ILE A 278 21.19 17.35 -35.60
CA ILE A 278 21.61 18.66 -35.09
C ILE A 278 23.13 18.85 -35.24
N VAL A 279 23.93 17.85 -34.88
CA VAL A 279 25.40 17.92 -34.99
C VAL A 279 25.87 17.92 -36.44
N ASP A 280 25.24 17.13 -37.30
CA ASP A 280 25.56 17.07 -38.73
C ASP A 280 25.29 18.43 -39.42
N SER A 281 24.23 19.16 -39.03
CA SER A 281 23.99 20.52 -39.56
C SER A 281 25.06 21.55 -39.21
N MET A 282 25.85 21.29 -38.16
CA MET A 282 26.90 22.19 -37.69
C MET A 282 28.29 21.85 -38.26
N SER A 283 28.45 20.69 -38.89
CA SER A 283 29.78 20.13 -39.24
C SER A 283 30.06 19.99 -40.75
N GLY A 284 29.16 20.43 -41.64
CA GLY A 284 29.36 20.35 -43.09
C GLY A 284 30.22 21.48 -43.66
N GLU A 285 31.32 21.14 -44.37
CA GLU A 285 32.24 22.10 -45.02
C GLU A 285 31.66 22.78 -46.28
N GLU A 286 30.66 22.22 -46.96
CA GLU A 286 30.08 22.77 -48.21
C GLU A 286 28.66 23.36 -48.07
N SER A 287 27.93 23.03 -47.02
CA SER A 287 26.59 23.57 -46.77
C SER A 287 26.67 24.80 -45.88
N LYS A 288 26.16 25.95 -46.33
CA LYS A 288 25.94 27.13 -45.46
C LYS A 288 25.38 26.66 -44.12
N MET A 289 26.04 26.99 -43.01
CA MET A 289 25.53 26.67 -41.67
C MET A 289 24.14 27.30 -41.51
N VAL A 290 23.09 26.52 -41.71
CA VAL A 290 21.70 26.96 -41.56
C VAL A 290 21.29 26.69 -40.12
N PHE A 291 20.79 27.72 -39.44
CA PHE A 291 20.22 27.56 -38.11
C PHE A 291 18.92 26.75 -38.16
N ARG A 292 18.99 25.44 -37.86
CA ARG A 292 17.88 24.48 -37.89
C ARG A 292 17.17 24.38 -36.53
N TRP A 293 16.40 25.40 -36.18
CA TRP A 293 15.61 25.43 -34.95
C TRP A 293 14.51 24.34 -34.91
N ASP A 294 14.05 23.88 -36.07
CA ASP A 294 13.05 22.82 -36.25
C ASP A 294 13.52 21.47 -35.67
N TRP A 295 14.79 21.11 -35.87
CA TRP A 295 15.36 19.87 -35.35
C TRP A 295 15.58 19.93 -33.84
N VAL A 296 16.02 21.08 -33.32
CA VAL A 296 16.19 21.31 -31.89
C VAL A 296 14.85 21.21 -31.16
N LEU A 297 13.79 21.84 -31.68
CA LEU A 297 12.46 21.77 -31.10
C LEU A 297 11.92 20.33 -31.09
N THR A 298 12.10 19.60 -32.19
CA THR A 298 11.67 18.21 -32.30
C THR A 298 12.44 17.29 -31.34
N TYR A 299 13.76 17.47 -31.21
CA TYR A 299 14.58 16.76 -30.24
C TYR A 299 14.11 17.01 -28.80
N VAL A 300 13.89 18.26 -28.42
CA VAL A 300 13.40 18.61 -27.07
C VAL A 300 12.01 18.04 -26.83
N GLY A 301 11.12 18.04 -27.83
CA GLY A 301 9.82 17.39 -27.77
C GLY A 301 9.91 15.89 -27.51
N PHE A 302 10.76 15.17 -28.25
CA PHE A 302 11.00 13.76 -28.00
C PHE A 302 11.67 13.50 -26.64
N LYS A 303 12.60 14.36 -26.22
CA LYS A 303 13.19 14.31 -24.87
C LYS A 303 12.16 14.54 -23.77
N PHE A 304 11.16 15.37 -23.97
CA PHE A 304 10.05 15.54 -23.02
C PHE A 304 9.16 14.30 -22.94
N LEU A 305 8.90 13.65 -24.08
CA LEU A 305 8.15 12.38 -24.14
C LEU A 305 8.92 11.23 -23.48
N GLN A 306 10.23 11.12 -23.74
CA GLN A 306 11.15 10.12 -23.17
C GLN A 306 11.41 10.35 -21.67
N GLY A 307 11.70 11.60 -21.30
CA GLY A 307 12.21 12.03 -20.01
C GLY A 307 13.72 12.31 -20.00
N GLY A 308 14.21 12.88 -18.89
CA GLY A 308 15.64 13.12 -18.69
C GLY A 308 16.37 11.78 -18.58
N GLY A 309 17.20 11.46 -19.58
CA GLY A 309 17.80 10.14 -19.82
C GLY A 309 18.49 9.47 -18.62
N THR A 310 18.78 10.19 -17.54
CA THR A 310 19.34 9.73 -16.25
C THR A 310 18.27 9.55 -15.15
N GLY A 311 17.07 9.06 -15.48
CA GLY A 311 16.05 8.67 -14.49
C GLY A 311 14.86 9.62 -14.32
N GLY A 312 14.75 10.67 -15.14
CA GLY A 312 13.54 11.49 -15.22
C GLY A 312 12.44 10.73 -15.95
N MET A 313 11.32 10.46 -15.29
CA MET A 313 10.15 9.85 -15.94
C MET A 313 9.57 10.82 -16.98
N GLY A 314 9.62 10.46 -18.27
CA GLY A 314 8.99 11.24 -19.34
C GLY A 314 7.47 11.20 -19.31
N LEU A 315 6.81 12.05 -20.10
CA LEU A 315 5.35 12.13 -20.15
C LEU A 315 4.71 10.76 -20.46
N LEU A 316 5.27 10.01 -21.43
CA LEU A 316 4.73 8.71 -21.82
C LEU A 316 4.81 7.69 -20.67
N ASN A 317 5.94 7.66 -19.97
CA ASN A 317 6.13 6.77 -18.82
C ASN A 317 5.20 7.12 -17.66
N ASN A 318 4.98 8.41 -17.38
CA ASN A 318 4.04 8.85 -16.34
C ASN A 318 2.59 8.54 -16.68
N LEU A 319 2.15 8.82 -17.92
CA LEU A 319 0.81 8.50 -18.39
C LEU A 319 0.54 7.00 -18.30
N ARG A 320 1.52 6.18 -18.74
CA ARG A 320 1.48 4.72 -18.62
C ARG A 320 1.34 4.29 -17.16
N SER A 321 2.17 4.82 -16.26
CA SER A 321 2.10 4.51 -14.83
C SER A 321 0.76 4.89 -14.21
N PHE A 322 0.20 6.05 -14.57
CA PHE A 322 -1.11 6.49 -14.10
C PHE A 322 -2.24 5.54 -14.49
N LEU A 323 -2.23 5.06 -15.73
CA LEU A 323 -3.19 4.06 -16.21
C LEU A 323 -3.02 2.73 -15.49
N TRP A 324 -1.77 2.34 -15.22
CA TRP A 324 -1.43 1.08 -14.55
C TRP A 324 -1.90 1.02 -13.10
N ILE A 325 -1.86 2.12 -12.34
CA ILE A 325 -2.27 2.15 -10.92
C ILE A 325 -3.67 1.54 -10.71
N ARG A 326 -4.63 1.87 -11.59
CA ARG A 326 -5.99 1.36 -11.50
C ARG A 326 -6.09 -0.14 -11.81
N ILE A 327 -5.26 -0.63 -12.73
CA ILE A 327 -5.17 -2.05 -13.09
C ILE A 327 -4.54 -2.84 -11.93
N GLN A 328 -3.49 -2.29 -11.33
CA GLN A 328 -2.84 -2.85 -10.14
C GLN A 328 -3.83 -2.97 -8.98
N GLN A 329 -4.56 -1.90 -8.64
CA GLN A 329 -5.56 -1.90 -7.58
C GLN A 329 -6.68 -2.93 -7.80
N TYR A 330 -7.15 -3.08 -9.05
CA TYR A 330 -8.14 -4.10 -9.39
C TYR A 330 -7.57 -5.51 -9.16
N THR A 331 -6.35 -5.76 -9.63
CA THR A 331 -5.68 -7.07 -9.52
C THR A 331 -5.46 -7.44 -8.04
N THR A 332 -4.93 -6.52 -7.24
CA THR A 332 -4.75 -6.69 -5.78
C THR A 332 -6.06 -7.10 -5.12
N ARG A 333 -7.13 -6.33 -5.36
CA ARG A 333 -8.44 -6.57 -4.73
C ARG A 333 -9.01 -7.93 -5.08
N GLU A 334 -9.03 -8.32 -6.35
CA GLU A 334 -9.62 -9.62 -6.74
C GLU A 334 -8.81 -10.79 -6.17
N VAL A 335 -7.47 -10.70 -6.15
CA VAL A 335 -6.59 -11.74 -5.60
C VAL A 335 -6.74 -11.85 -4.08
N GLU A 336 -6.69 -10.73 -3.34
CA GLU A 336 -6.88 -10.71 -1.88
C GLU A 336 -8.25 -11.23 -1.47
N VAL A 337 -9.32 -10.81 -2.15
CA VAL A 337 -10.68 -11.25 -1.82
C VAL A 337 -10.85 -12.75 -2.08
N GLU A 338 -10.26 -13.29 -3.15
CA GLU A 338 -10.31 -14.72 -3.44
C GLU A 338 -9.52 -15.53 -2.42
N LEU A 339 -8.29 -15.10 -2.09
CA LEU A 339 -7.47 -15.73 -1.06
C LEU A 339 -8.15 -15.68 0.31
N PHE A 340 -8.72 -14.54 0.69
CA PHE A 340 -9.42 -14.39 1.95
C PHE A 340 -10.66 -15.29 2.03
N ARG A 341 -11.41 -15.42 0.92
CA ARG A 341 -12.53 -16.38 0.84
C ARG A 341 -12.05 -17.81 1.01
N HIS A 342 -10.95 -18.18 0.36
CA HIS A 342 -10.38 -19.51 0.47
C HIS A 342 -9.87 -19.80 1.89
N LEU A 343 -9.17 -18.86 2.53
CA LEU A 343 -8.72 -18.97 3.92
C LEU A 343 -9.87 -19.26 4.89
N HIS A 344 -11.02 -18.61 4.71
CA HIS A 344 -12.21 -18.86 5.50
C HIS A 344 -12.85 -20.25 5.26
N SER A 345 -12.56 -20.88 4.12
CA SER A 345 -13.03 -22.23 3.80
C SER A 345 -12.14 -23.35 4.33
N LEU A 346 -10.92 -23.03 4.78
CA LEU A 346 -9.99 -24.01 5.36
C LEU A 346 -10.44 -24.47 6.76
N SER A 347 -10.00 -25.65 7.16
CA SER A 347 -10.45 -26.30 8.40
C SER A 347 -9.92 -25.62 9.67
N LEU A 348 -10.64 -25.80 10.78
CA LEU A 348 -10.21 -25.27 12.08
C LEU A 348 -8.84 -25.83 12.50
N ARG A 349 -8.53 -27.07 12.13
CA ARG A 349 -7.22 -27.71 12.37
C ARG A 349 -6.09 -26.90 11.73
N TRP A 350 -6.29 -26.51 10.49
CA TRP A 350 -5.32 -25.74 9.72
C TRP A 350 -5.06 -24.36 10.36
N HIS A 351 -6.12 -23.71 10.87
CA HIS A 351 -6.02 -22.42 11.56
C HIS A 351 -5.36 -22.50 12.94
N LEU A 352 -5.62 -23.55 13.73
CA LEU A 352 -5.00 -23.72 15.04
C LEU A 352 -3.51 -24.05 14.96
N GLY A 353 -3.07 -24.68 13.87
CA GLY A 353 -1.66 -25.03 13.65
C GLY A 353 -0.77 -23.86 13.18
N ARG A 354 -1.35 -22.70 12.85
CA ARG A 354 -0.64 -21.56 12.27
C ARG A 354 -0.98 -20.27 12.99
N LYS A 355 -0.03 -19.33 13.00
CA LYS A 355 -0.26 -17.98 13.53
C LYS A 355 -1.00 -17.14 12.49
N THR A 356 -2.16 -16.59 12.83
CA THR A 356 -2.97 -15.77 11.90
C THR A 356 -2.17 -14.64 11.24
N GLY A 357 -1.30 -13.97 12.00
CA GLY A 357 -0.46 -12.88 11.47
C GLY A 357 0.58 -13.35 10.44
N GLU A 358 1.02 -14.61 10.50
CA GLU A 358 1.93 -15.18 9.51
C GLU A 358 1.19 -15.46 8.20
N VAL A 359 0.00 -16.04 8.29
CA VAL A 359 -0.87 -16.34 7.13
C VAL A 359 -1.25 -15.05 6.39
N LEU A 360 -1.69 -14.02 7.12
CA LEU A 360 -2.02 -12.72 6.52
C LEU A 360 -0.79 -12.10 5.84
N ARG A 361 0.40 -12.20 6.45
CA ARG A 361 1.64 -11.70 5.83
C ARG A 361 2.03 -12.46 4.57
N VAL A 362 1.74 -13.76 4.48
CA VAL A 362 1.95 -14.54 3.24
C VAL A 362 0.98 -14.08 2.15
N MET A 363 -0.29 -13.81 2.50
CA MET A 363 -1.29 -13.27 1.59
C MET A 363 -0.90 -11.87 1.06
N ASP A 364 -0.55 -10.94 1.96
CA ASP A 364 -0.19 -9.56 1.60
C ASP A 364 1.06 -9.54 0.72
N ARG A 365 2.13 -10.25 1.14
CA ARG A 365 3.36 -10.35 0.35
C ARG A 365 3.13 -11.03 -0.99
N GLY A 366 2.36 -12.11 -1.03
CA GLY A 366 2.03 -12.80 -2.26
C GLY A 366 1.34 -11.89 -3.28
N THR A 367 0.37 -11.10 -2.82
CA THR A 367 -0.38 -10.17 -3.67
C THR A 367 0.50 -9.01 -4.16
N ASP A 368 1.28 -8.40 -3.28
CA ASP A 368 2.26 -7.37 -3.67
C ASP A 368 3.31 -7.92 -4.64
N SER A 369 3.76 -9.15 -4.43
CA SER A 369 4.74 -9.81 -5.28
C SER A 369 4.20 -10.06 -6.68
N ILE A 370 2.93 -10.42 -6.84
CA ILE A 370 2.29 -10.54 -8.18
C ILE A 370 2.37 -9.21 -8.92
N ASN A 371 1.96 -8.12 -8.27
CA ASN A 371 1.94 -6.79 -8.89
C ASN A 371 3.33 -6.30 -9.26
N ASN A 372 4.30 -6.46 -8.36
CA ASN A 372 5.68 -6.05 -8.59
C ASN A 372 6.32 -6.89 -9.70
N LEU A 373 6.09 -8.20 -9.71
CA LEU A 373 6.59 -9.10 -10.75
C LEU A 373 6.07 -8.70 -12.12
N LEU A 374 4.77 -8.42 -12.24
CA LEU A 374 4.17 -7.96 -13.50
C LEU A 374 4.75 -6.63 -13.95
N SER A 375 4.88 -5.68 -13.02
CA SER A 375 5.46 -4.37 -13.30
C SER A 375 6.90 -4.49 -13.80
N TYR A 376 7.76 -5.28 -13.13
CA TYR A 376 9.15 -5.46 -13.54
C TYR A 376 9.30 -6.19 -14.88
N ILE A 377 8.49 -7.22 -15.13
CA ILE A 377 8.58 -7.96 -16.39
C ILE A 377 8.07 -7.10 -17.56
N ILE A 378 6.88 -6.50 -17.43
CA ILE A 378 6.23 -5.76 -18.52
C ILE A 378 6.91 -4.41 -18.76
N PHE A 379 7.34 -3.70 -17.72
CA PHE A 379 7.81 -2.31 -17.85
C PHE A 379 9.32 -2.11 -17.77
N SER A 380 10.06 -3.10 -17.25
CA SER A 380 11.52 -3.01 -17.18
C SER A 380 12.19 -4.03 -18.08
N ILE A 381 11.95 -5.33 -17.89
CA ILE A 381 12.70 -6.39 -18.61
C ILE A 381 12.33 -6.47 -20.08
N PHE A 382 11.04 -6.67 -20.40
CA PHE A 382 10.60 -6.81 -21.79
C PHE A 382 11.00 -5.58 -22.63
N PRO A 383 10.81 -4.34 -22.15
CA PRO A 383 11.22 -3.17 -22.91
C PRO A 383 12.74 -3.03 -23.03
N THR A 384 13.52 -3.40 -22.00
CA THR A 384 15.00 -3.36 -22.10
C THR A 384 15.54 -4.37 -23.11
N ILE A 385 15.02 -5.60 -23.13
CA ILE A 385 15.41 -6.61 -24.13
C ILE A 385 15.02 -6.12 -25.53
N THR A 386 13.83 -5.55 -25.68
CA THR A 386 13.35 -4.97 -26.94
C THR A 386 14.23 -3.80 -27.39
N ASP A 387 14.64 -2.91 -26.49
CA ASP A 387 15.54 -1.79 -26.79
C ASP A 387 16.91 -2.27 -27.27
N ILE A 388 17.47 -3.32 -26.64
CA ILE A 388 18.73 -3.93 -27.06
C ILE A 388 18.60 -4.53 -28.46
N LEU A 389 17.51 -5.27 -28.74
CA LEU A 389 17.27 -5.86 -30.05
C LEU A 389 17.12 -4.78 -31.14
N ILE A 390 16.31 -3.75 -30.88
CA ILE A 390 16.14 -2.61 -31.78
C ILE A 390 17.49 -1.93 -32.02
N ALA A 391 18.30 -1.73 -30.98
CA ALA A 391 19.61 -1.11 -31.09
C ALA A 391 20.54 -1.91 -31.99
N VAL A 392 20.64 -3.22 -31.77
CA VAL A 392 21.53 -4.09 -32.57
C VAL A 392 21.10 -4.06 -34.03
N VAL A 393 19.81 -4.21 -34.32
CA VAL A 393 19.29 -4.14 -35.70
C VAL A 393 19.56 -2.77 -36.32
N TYR A 394 19.32 -1.68 -35.57
CA TYR A 394 19.55 -0.32 -36.03
C TYR A 394 21.04 -0.05 -36.33
N PHE A 395 21.97 -0.44 -35.46
CA PHE A 395 23.40 -0.22 -35.68
C PHE A 395 23.97 -1.06 -36.82
N ILE A 396 23.45 -2.28 -37.05
CA ILE A 396 23.81 -3.09 -38.22
C ILE A 396 23.35 -2.39 -39.51
N ALA A 397 22.14 -1.84 -39.52
CA ALA A 397 21.55 -1.21 -40.70
C ALA A 397 22.12 0.18 -41.00
N ALA A 398 22.38 1.00 -39.98
CA ALA A 398 22.80 2.39 -40.13
C ALA A 398 24.32 2.57 -40.27
N PHE A 399 25.11 1.66 -39.71
CA PHE A 399 26.58 1.72 -39.74
C PHE A 399 27.16 0.51 -40.46
N ASN A 400 27.44 -0.55 -39.70
CA ASN A 400 28.12 -1.76 -40.14
C ASN A 400 27.88 -2.87 -39.11
N ILE A 401 28.05 -4.13 -39.53
CA ILE A 401 27.85 -5.30 -38.66
C ILE A 401 28.75 -5.29 -37.40
N TRP A 402 29.93 -4.67 -37.48
CA TRP A 402 30.88 -4.54 -36.37
C TRP A 402 30.33 -3.68 -35.23
N PHE A 403 29.61 -2.59 -35.51
CA PHE A 403 28.99 -1.77 -34.47
C PHE A 403 27.89 -2.55 -33.74
N GLY A 404 27.02 -3.23 -34.48
CA GLY A 404 26.02 -4.12 -33.90
C GLY A 404 26.65 -5.21 -33.02
N GLY A 405 27.77 -5.79 -33.46
CA GLY A 405 28.55 -6.76 -32.71
C GLY A 405 29.11 -6.20 -31.40
N ILE A 406 29.71 -4.99 -31.42
CA ILE A 406 30.22 -4.32 -30.20
C ILE A 406 29.08 -4.09 -29.21
N VAL A 407 27.94 -3.53 -29.65
CA VAL A 407 26.77 -3.30 -28.77
C VAL A 407 26.27 -4.62 -28.19
N PHE A 408 26.07 -5.64 -29.04
CA PHE A 408 25.56 -6.93 -28.60
C PHE A 408 26.49 -7.60 -27.57
N ILE A 409 27.79 -7.65 -27.83
CA ILE A 409 28.79 -8.23 -26.92
C ILE A 409 28.82 -7.44 -25.61
N THR A 410 28.86 -6.11 -25.66
CA THR A 410 28.89 -5.26 -24.46
C THR A 410 27.64 -5.48 -23.59
N MET A 411 26.45 -5.52 -24.19
CA MET A 411 25.19 -5.68 -23.46
C MET A 411 25.04 -7.09 -22.88
N ILE A 412 25.42 -8.14 -23.62
CA ILE A 412 25.40 -9.51 -23.09
C ILE A 412 26.40 -9.68 -21.96
N LEU A 413 27.65 -9.22 -22.15
CA LEU A 413 28.68 -9.29 -21.13
C LEU A 413 28.24 -8.57 -19.86
N TYR A 414 27.62 -7.39 -20.02
CA TYR A 414 27.03 -6.64 -18.92
C TYR A 414 25.98 -7.44 -18.16
N ILE A 415 25.00 -8.03 -18.85
CA ILE A 415 23.90 -8.79 -18.23
C ILE A 415 24.46 -10.01 -17.49
N VAL A 416 25.33 -10.80 -18.14
CA VAL A 416 25.91 -12.02 -17.57
C VAL A 416 26.73 -11.71 -16.32
N LEU A 417 27.66 -10.76 -16.39
CA LEU A 417 28.49 -10.39 -15.23
C LEU A 417 27.65 -9.76 -14.12
N THR A 418 26.62 -8.97 -14.45
CA THR A 418 25.69 -8.43 -13.46
C THR A 418 24.97 -9.55 -12.71
N ILE A 419 24.45 -10.57 -13.41
CA ILE A 419 23.79 -11.72 -12.76
C ILE A 419 24.76 -12.48 -11.86
N MET A 420 25.96 -12.83 -12.37
CA MET A 420 26.95 -13.59 -11.61
C MET A 420 27.38 -12.87 -10.32
N VAL A 421 27.71 -11.57 -10.42
CA VAL A 421 28.11 -10.78 -9.25
C VAL A 421 26.93 -10.57 -8.29
N THR A 422 25.71 -10.42 -8.83
CA THR A 422 24.49 -10.28 -8.02
C THR A 422 24.19 -11.55 -7.22
N GLU A 423 24.31 -12.74 -7.82
CA GLU A 423 24.15 -14.01 -7.11
C GLU A 423 25.20 -14.18 -6.01
N TRP A 424 26.47 -13.89 -6.32
CA TRP A 424 27.53 -13.90 -5.32
C TRP A 424 27.28 -12.92 -4.17
N ARG A 425 26.80 -11.71 -4.46
CA ARG A 425 26.47 -10.67 -3.47
C ARG A 425 25.29 -11.06 -2.58
N THR A 426 24.35 -11.85 -3.10
CA THR A 426 23.10 -12.20 -2.39
C THR A 426 23.37 -12.88 -1.03
N LYS A 427 24.47 -13.65 -0.90
CA LYS A 427 24.87 -14.21 0.40
C LYS A 427 25.20 -13.16 1.47
N PHE A 428 25.85 -12.05 1.09
CA PHE A 428 26.19 -10.96 2.01
C PHE A 428 24.94 -10.21 2.44
N GLN A 429 24.01 -9.98 1.51
CA GLN A 429 22.71 -9.40 1.86
C GLN A 429 21.90 -10.31 2.77
N ARG A 430 21.93 -11.63 2.57
CA ARG A 430 21.25 -12.57 3.49
C ARG A 430 21.80 -12.45 4.90
N ARG A 431 23.13 -12.42 5.08
CA ARG A 431 23.74 -12.22 6.40
C ARG A 431 23.37 -10.88 7.04
N MET A 432 23.38 -9.80 6.25
CA MET A 432 22.93 -8.47 6.68
C MET A 432 21.46 -8.50 7.15
N ASN A 433 20.55 -9.12 6.38
CA ASN A 433 19.14 -9.23 6.74
C ASN A 433 18.92 -10.07 8.01
N LEU A 434 19.70 -11.15 8.20
CA LEU A 434 19.63 -11.96 9.43
C LEU A 434 20.10 -11.17 10.66
N ALA A 435 21.17 -10.38 10.53
CA ALA A 435 21.64 -9.51 11.60
C ALA A 435 20.62 -8.39 11.91
N ASP A 436 20.03 -7.77 10.89
CA ASP A 436 18.95 -6.77 11.05
C ASP A 436 17.73 -7.36 11.78
N ASN A 437 17.28 -8.54 11.36
CA ASN A 437 16.18 -9.24 12.02
C ASN A 437 16.49 -9.57 13.48
N ALA A 438 17.72 -10.00 13.80
CA ALA A 438 18.12 -10.26 15.18
C ALA A 438 18.11 -8.99 16.05
N THR A 439 18.62 -7.88 15.52
CA THR A 439 18.60 -6.57 16.19
C THR A 439 17.18 -6.09 16.46
N LYS A 440 16.28 -6.20 15.46
CA LYS A 440 14.86 -5.86 15.60
C LYS A 440 14.11 -6.79 16.55
N ALA A 441 14.38 -8.08 16.51
CA ALA A 441 13.77 -9.04 17.44
C ALA A 441 14.14 -8.70 18.89
N ARG A 442 15.40 -8.35 19.14
CA ARG A 442 15.88 -7.96 20.46
C ARG A 442 15.22 -6.68 20.99
N SER A 443 15.08 -5.65 20.15
CA SER A 443 14.42 -4.41 20.59
C SER A 443 12.93 -4.62 20.89
N VAL A 444 12.25 -5.44 20.09
CA VAL A 444 10.85 -5.78 20.33
C VAL A 444 10.67 -6.58 21.62
N ASP A 445 11.52 -7.59 21.86
CA ASP A 445 11.43 -8.42 23.06
C ASP A 445 11.66 -7.61 24.35
N SER A 446 12.64 -6.71 24.35
CA SER A 446 12.92 -5.79 25.45
C SER A 446 11.74 -4.86 25.75
N LEU A 447 11.09 -4.30 24.71
CA LEU A 447 9.94 -3.41 24.86
C LEU A 447 8.64 -4.12 25.23
N LEU A 448 8.43 -5.35 24.77
CA LEU A 448 7.29 -6.17 25.17
C LEU A 448 7.36 -6.52 26.66
N ASN A 449 8.57 -6.77 27.16
CA ASN A 449 8.83 -7.10 28.55
C ASN A 449 9.25 -5.86 29.37
N PHE A 450 8.69 -4.69 29.04
CA PHE A 450 9.06 -3.40 29.68
C PHE A 450 8.94 -3.44 31.21
N GLU A 451 7.85 -4.01 31.74
CA GLU A 451 7.65 -4.14 33.18
C GLU A 451 8.73 -5.00 33.82
N THR A 452 9.08 -6.13 33.21
CA THR A 452 10.16 -7.01 33.68
C THR A 452 11.50 -6.29 33.71
N VAL A 453 11.87 -5.61 32.61
CA VAL A 453 13.12 -4.84 32.55
C VAL A 453 13.17 -3.78 33.66
N LYS A 454 12.04 -3.13 33.95
CA LYS A 454 11.92 -2.15 35.04
C LYS A 454 11.95 -2.77 36.43
N TYR A 455 11.30 -3.91 36.64
CA TYR A 455 11.29 -4.61 37.93
C TYR A 455 12.69 -5.05 38.36
N TYR A 456 13.54 -5.42 37.40
CA TYR A 456 14.91 -5.87 37.68
C TYR A 456 15.98 -4.77 37.49
N GLY A 457 15.60 -3.54 37.14
CA GLY A 457 16.56 -2.45 36.90
C GLY A 457 17.60 -2.77 35.80
N ALA A 458 17.18 -3.53 34.78
CA ALA A 458 18.06 -4.09 33.76
C ALA A 458 18.20 -3.18 32.52
N GLU A 459 17.82 -1.90 32.59
CA GLU A 459 17.77 -1.03 31.42
C GLU A 459 19.12 -0.86 30.75
N GLN A 460 20.18 -0.65 31.53
CA GLN A 460 21.53 -0.45 30.99
C GLN A 460 22.05 -1.72 30.30
N TYR A 461 21.76 -2.89 30.89
CA TYR A 461 22.10 -4.17 30.29
C TYR A 461 21.44 -4.32 28.91
N GLU A 462 20.13 -4.06 28.81
CA GLU A 462 19.39 -4.14 27.54
C GLU A 462 19.89 -3.13 26.50
N VAL A 463 20.29 -1.92 26.92
CA VAL A 463 20.89 -0.92 26.02
C VAL A 463 22.22 -1.39 25.46
N ASP A 464 23.12 -1.94 26.28
CA ASP A 464 24.43 -2.42 25.83
C ASP A 464 24.32 -3.68 24.97
N ALA A 465 23.41 -4.58 25.35
CA ALA A 465 22.95 -5.72 24.58
C ALA A 465 22.44 -5.36 23.17
N PHE A 466 21.62 -4.30 23.07
CA PHE A 466 21.13 -3.78 21.81
C PHE A 466 22.23 -3.12 20.99
N ARG A 467 23.15 -2.38 21.64
CA ARG A 467 24.34 -1.81 21.00
C ARG A 467 25.21 -2.89 20.33
N GLU A 468 25.46 -4.01 21.00
CA GLU A 468 26.24 -5.12 20.43
C GLU A 468 25.56 -5.71 19.17
N ALA A 469 24.23 -5.88 19.21
CA ALA A 469 23.46 -6.33 18.05
C ALA A 469 23.57 -5.34 16.87
N ILE A 470 23.52 -4.04 17.14
CA ILE A 470 23.74 -2.99 16.12
C ILE A 470 25.14 -3.08 15.53
N LEU A 471 26.19 -3.22 16.34
CA LEU A 471 27.57 -3.30 15.83
C LEU A 471 27.75 -4.49 14.88
N LYS A 472 27.18 -5.64 15.23
CA LYS A 472 27.19 -6.84 14.36
C LYS A 472 26.41 -6.60 13.06
N PHE A 473 25.28 -5.90 13.13
CA PHE A 473 24.53 -5.51 11.93
C PHE A 473 25.35 -4.57 11.03
N GLN A 474 26.00 -3.55 11.61
CA GLN A 474 26.84 -2.59 10.88
C GLN A 474 28.01 -3.27 10.15
N GLU A 475 28.62 -4.29 10.75
CA GLU A 475 29.70 -5.05 10.11
C GLU A 475 29.22 -5.80 8.85
N GLU A 476 28.05 -6.46 8.92
CA GLU A 476 27.47 -7.15 7.77
C GLU A 476 26.89 -6.18 6.73
N GLU A 477 26.35 -5.03 7.16
CA GLU A 477 25.91 -3.95 6.29
C GLU A 477 27.08 -3.36 5.49
N PHE A 478 28.23 -3.14 6.13
CA PHE A 478 29.44 -2.67 5.47
C PHE A 478 29.89 -3.61 4.35
N LYS A 479 29.95 -4.93 4.62
CA LYS A 479 30.27 -5.96 3.62
C LYS A 479 29.24 -5.97 2.48
N SER A 480 27.95 -5.87 2.79
CA SER A 480 26.86 -5.78 1.81
C SER A 480 26.95 -4.53 0.93
N SER A 481 27.39 -3.40 1.49
CA SER A 481 27.54 -2.12 0.78
C SER A 481 28.75 -2.12 -0.14
N ILE A 482 29.91 -2.62 0.33
CA ILE A 482 31.10 -2.78 -0.52
C ILE A 482 30.80 -3.64 -1.75
N THR A 483 30.11 -4.76 -1.56
CA THR A 483 29.78 -5.65 -2.69
C THR A 483 28.86 -4.99 -3.71
N LEU A 484 28.01 -4.03 -3.32
CA LEU A 484 27.23 -3.21 -4.26
C LEU A 484 28.13 -2.26 -5.06
N ASN A 485 29.08 -1.61 -4.39
CA ASN A 485 30.03 -0.73 -5.06
C ASN A 485 30.94 -1.50 -6.03
N ILE A 486 31.36 -2.72 -5.68
CA ILE A 486 32.11 -3.61 -6.59
C ILE A 486 31.26 -3.91 -7.85
N LEU A 487 29.97 -4.24 -7.70
CA LEU A 487 29.07 -4.44 -8.83
C LEU A 487 29.02 -3.21 -9.73
N ASN A 488 28.78 -2.03 -9.14
CA ASN A 488 28.72 -0.76 -9.88
C ASN A 488 30.04 -0.46 -10.62
N THR A 489 31.19 -0.74 -10.00
CA THR A 489 32.51 -0.56 -10.62
C THR A 489 32.73 -1.52 -11.79
N VAL A 490 32.41 -2.81 -11.64
CA VAL A 490 32.52 -3.81 -12.72
C VAL A 490 31.62 -3.42 -13.89
N GLN A 491 30.38 -3.00 -13.59
CA GLN A 491 29.42 -2.52 -14.57
C GLN A 491 29.96 -1.31 -15.34
N ASN A 492 30.50 -0.31 -14.63
CA ASN A 492 31.08 0.88 -15.23
C ASN A 492 32.29 0.56 -16.14
N ILE A 493 33.17 -0.36 -15.72
CA ILE A 493 34.31 -0.80 -16.54
C ILE A 493 33.83 -1.41 -17.86
N ILE A 494 32.79 -2.26 -17.85
CA ILE A 494 32.27 -2.89 -19.06
C ILE A 494 31.70 -1.85 -20.03
N ILE A 495 30.92 -0.89 -19.52
CA ILE A 495 30.29 0.15 -20.35
C ILE A 495 31.34 1.10 -20.91
N CYS A 496 32.26 1.57 -20.07
CA CYS A 496 33.37 2.41 -20.51
C CYS A 496 34.24 1.68 -21.54
N GLY A 497 34.45 0.37 -21.38
CA GLY A 497 35.16 -0.46 -22.35
C GLY A 497 34.43 -0.57 -23.70
N GLY A 498 33.12 -0.83 -23.69
CA GLY A 498 32.32 -0.87 -24.92
C GLY A 498 32.21 0.49 -25.60
N LEU A 499 32.04 1.56 -24.81
CA LEU A 499 32.05 2.94 -25.31
C LEU A 499 33.41 3.30 -25.91
N LEU A 500 34.53 2.95 -25.27
CA LEU A 500 35.89 3.17 -25.79
C LEU A 500 36.08 2.46 -27.12
N ALA A 501 35.77 1.17 -27.19
CA ALA A 501 35.95 0.36 -28.40
C ALA A 501 35.11 0.89 -29.57
N GLY A 502 33.82 1.18 -29.35
CA GLY A 502 32.96 1.71 -30.39
C GLY A 502 33.28 3.16 -30.78
N SER A 503 33.71 3.98 -29.82
CA SER A 503 34.15 5.36 -30.08
C SER A 503 35.41 5.40 -30.94
N LEU A 504 36.42 4.56 -30.63
CA LEU A 504 37.64 4.46 -31.44
C LEU A 504 37.34 4.00 -32.86
N LEU A 505 36.45 3.00 -33.02
CA LEU A 505 36.02 2.54 -34.34
C LEU A 505 35.27 3.65 -35.11
N CYS A 506 34.38 4.39 -34.43
CA CYS A 506 33.65 5.50 -35.04
C CYS A 506 34.60 6.61 -35.50
N VAL A 507 35.54 7.04 -34.65
CA VAL A 507 36.51 8.09 -34.98
C VAL A 507 37.41 7.66 -36.13
N HIS A 508 37.88 6.41 -36.15
CA HIS A 508 38.66 5.88 -37.27
C HIS A 508 37.90 5.95 -38.61
N LEU A 509 36.62 5.59 -38.61
CA LEU A 509 35.78 5.65 -39.83
C LEU A 509 35.43 7.07 -40.26
N VAL A 510 35.31 8.00 -39.31
CA VAL A 510 35.10 9.44 -39.60
C VAL A 510 36.37 10.08 -40.18
N VAL A 511 37.52 9.87 -39.53
CA VAL A 511 38.77 10.57 -39.88
C VAL A 511 39.52 9.91 -41.03
N ASP A 512 39.67 8.58 -41.02
CA ASP A 512 40.53 7.91 -42.01
C ASP A 512 39.75 7.51 -43.27
N LYS A 513 38.47 7.10 -43.12
CA LYS A 513 37.65 6.63 -44.25
C LYS A 513 36.64 7.65 -44.79
N HIS A 514 36.35 8.71 -44.03
CA HIS A 514 35.35 9.72 -44.40
C HIS A 514 33.96 9.13 -44.73
N GLU A 515 33.63 7.96 -44.16
CA GLU A 515 32.36 7.25 -44.39
C GLU A 515 31.23 7.75 -43.46
N LEU A 516 31.57 8.39 -42.33
CA LEU A 516 30.67 8.80 -41.26
C LEU A 516 30.88 10.28 -40.90
N GLN A 517 29.86 10.92 -40.33
CA GLN A 517 29.91 12.33 -39.90
C GLN A 517 30.13 12.49 -38.39
N ALA A 518 30.40 13.72 -37.93
CA ALA A 518 30.60 14.00 -36.51
C ALA A 518 29.35 13.68 -35.66
N GLY A 519 28.13 13.81 -36.21
CA GLY A 519 26.90 13.47 -35.51
C GLY A 519 26.69 11.97 -35.29
N ASP A 520 27.30 11.12 -36.11
CA ASP A 520 27.27 9.66 -35.94
C ASP A 520 27.94 9.21 -34.64
N TYR A 521 29.05 9.85 -34.26
CA TYR A 521 29.71 9.63 -32.98
C TYR A 521 28.80 9.99 -31.81
N VAL A 522 28.13 11.15 -31.89
CA VAL A 522 27.22 11.62 -30.85
C VAL A 522 26.01 10.69 -30.70
N LEU A 523 25.48 10.17 -31.80
CA LEU A 523 24.43 9.16 -31.77
C LEU A 523 24.92 7.88 -31.10
N PHE A 524 26.10 7.37 -31.45
CA PHE A 524 26.64 6.16 -30.84
C PHE A 524 26.80 6.33 -29.32
N ALA A 525 27.49 7.39 -28.89
CA ALA A 525 27.73 7.65 -27.47
C ALA A 525 26.43 7.83 -26.68
N THR A 526 25.48 8.60 -27.21
CA THR A 526 24.19 8.85 -26.53
C THR A 526 23.34 7.58 -26.44
N TYR A 527 23.32 6.78 -27.50
CA TYR A 527 22.52 5.56 -27.54
C TYR A 527 23.06 4.48 -26.58
N ILE A 528 24.39 4.31 -26.48
CA ILE A 528 25.01 3.39 -25.51
C ILE A 528 24.63 3.76 -24.08
N ILE A 529 24.74 5.05 -23.73
CA ILE A 529 24.34 5.54 -22.39
C ILE A 529 22.84 5.27 -22.15
N GLN A 530 22.00 5.52 -23.15
CA GLN A 530 20.55 5.28 -23.05
C GLN A 530 20.21 3.81 -22.79
N LEU A 531 20.92 2.86 -23.43
CA LEU A 531 20.75 1.42 -23.17
C LEU A 531 21.21 1.01 -21.77
N TYR A 532 22.25 1.67 -21.25
CA TYR A 532 22.81 1.37 -19.93
C TYR A 532 21.87 1.72 -18.77
N VAL A 533 21.19 2.86 -18.81
CA VAL A 533 20.40 3.35 -17.66
C VAL A 533 19.39 2.31 -17.10
N PRO A 534 18.54 1.65 -17.92
CA PRO A 534 17.65 0.60 -17.41
C PRO A 534 18.42 -0.66 -16.95
N LEU A 535 19.56 -0.96 -17.57
CA LEU A 535 20.41 -2.09 -17.22
C LEU A 535 21.09 -1.92 -15.85
N ASN A 536 21.38 -0.69 -15.41
CA ASN A 536 21.93 -0.42 -14.07
C ASN A 536 21.04 -0.97 -12.94
N TRP A 537 19.73 -0.92 -13.15
CA TRP A 537 18.75 -1.44 -12.20
C TRP A 537 18.45 -2.94 -12.38
N PHE A 538 19.00 -3.58 -13.40
CA PHE A 538 18.72 -4.97 -13.76
C PHE A 538 19.07 -5.95 -12.62
N GLY A 539 20.23 -5.79 -11.97
CA GLY A 539 20.61 -6.65 -10.83
C GLY A 539 19.64 -6.55 -9.63
N THR A 540 19.02 -5.38 -9.46
CA THR A 540 17.96 -5.18 -8.46
C THR A 540 16.66 -5.85 -8.90
N TYR A 541 16.25 -5.67 -10.17
CA TYR A 541 15.06 -6.34 -10.71
C TYR A 541 15.19 -7.86 -10.70
N TYR A 542 16.34 -8.41 -11.07
CA TYR A 542 16.60 -9.86 -11.07
C TYR A 542 16.30 -10.49 -9.70
N ARG A 543 16.85 -9.90 -8.63
CA ARG A 543 16.61 -10.38 -7.27
C ARG A 543 15.19 -10.12 -6.79
N ALA A 544 14.64 -8.95 -7.11
CA ALA A 544 13.26 -8.63 -6.74
C ALA A 544 12.28 -9.61 -7.38
N ILE A 545 12.54 -10.03 -8.63
CA ILE A 545 11.77 -11.06 -9.33
C ILE A 545 11.93 -12.42 -8.65
N GLN A 546 13.15 -12.86 -8.32
CA GLN A 546 13.37 -14.10 -7.57
C GLN A 546 12.60 -14.12 -6.24
N LYS A 547 12.69 -13.03 -5.47
CA LYS A 547 11.94 -12.87 -4.22
C LYS A 547 10.44 -12.94 -4.46
N ASN A 548 9.93 -12.17 -5.43
CA ASN A 548 8.50 -12.14 -5.73
C ASN A 548 7.98 -13.50 -6.20
N PHE A 549 8.79 -14.31 -6.87
CA PHE A 549 8.40 -15.68 -7.19
C PHE A 549 8.23 -16.55 -5.95
N VAL A 550 9.13 -16.45 -4.97
CA VAL A 550 9.07 -17.24 -3.73
C VAL A 550 7.86 -16.83 -2.91
N ASP A 551 7.65 -15.52 -2.71
CA ASP A 551 6.51 -14.99 -1.96
C ASP A 551 5.18 -15.38 -2.66
N MET A 552 5.13 -15.34 -4.00
CA MET A 552 3.98 -15.79 -4.79
C MET A 552 3.77 -17.31 -4.74
N GLU A 553 4.84 -18.11 -4.66
CA GLU A 553 4.76 -19.57 -4.52
C GLU A 553 4.16 -19.96 -3.17
N ASN A 554 4.61 -19.35 -2.07
CA ASN A 554 4.01 -19.56 -0.75
C ASN A 554 2.52 -19.21 -0.72
N MET A 555 2.13 -18.13 -1.42
CA MET A 555 0.72 -17.74 -1.57
C MET A 555 -0.07 -18.72 -2.44
N PHE A 556 0.54 -19.30 -3.48
CA PHE A 556 -0.11 -20.34 -4.27
C PHE A 556 -0.22 -21.67 -3.52
N ASP A 557 0.74 -22.01 -2.69
CA ASP A 557 0.66 -23.18 -1.83
C ASP A 557 -0.50 -23.02 -0.84
N LEU A 558 -0.70 -21.82 -0.31
CA LEU A 558 -1.88 -21.48 0.49
C LEU A 558 -3.20 -21.64 -0.27
N LEU A 559 -3.25 -21.25 -1.55
CA LEU A 559 -4.44 -21.41 -2.40
C LEU A 559 -4.69 -22.87 -2.83
N ARG A 560 -3.66 -23.72 -2.76
CA ARG A 560 -3.73 -25.14 -3.11
C ARG A 560 -4.08 -26.03 -1.92
N GLU A 561 -4.08 -25.48 -0.70
CA GLU A 561 -4.51 -26.22 0.48
C GLU A 561 -5.94 -26.72 0.28
N GLU A 562 -6.13 -28.02 0.44
CA GLU A 562 -7.43 -28.65 0.22
C GLU A 562 -8.37 -28.36 1.39
N GLN A 563 -9.64 -28.14 1.07
CA GLN A 563 -10.68 -28.01 2.08
C GLN A 563 -10.96 -29.38 2.69
N GLU A 564 -10.69 -29.55 3.99
CA GLU A 564 -10.97 -30.81 4.72
C GLU A 564 -12.48 -31.14 4.75
N ILE A 565 -13.34 -30.12 4.75
CA ILE A 565 -14.79 -30.26 4.92
C ILE A 565 -15.51 -29.57 3.77
N ILE A 566 -16.02 -30.40 2.85
CA ILE A 566 -16.75 -29.95 1.67
C ILE A 566 -18.21 -30.41 1.80
N ASP A 567 -19.14 -29.59 1.32
CA ASP A 567 -20.54 -29.99 1.22
C ASP A 567 -20.69 -31.06 0.14
N ALA A 568 -21.43 -32.13 0.43
CA ALA A 568 -21.67 -33.19 -0.54
C ALA A 568 -22.33 -32.63 -1.81
N PRO A 569 -22.02 -33.16 -3.01
CA PRO A 569 -22.66 -32.72 -4.24
C PRO A 569 -24.17 -32.95 -4.15
N GLY A 570 -24.95 -31.86 -4.24
CA GLY A 570 -26.41 -31.89 -4.07
C GLY A 570 -26.91 -31.79 -2.62
N ALA A 571 -26.06 -31.40 -1.67
CA ALA A 571 -26.47 -31.19 -0.27
C ALA A 571 -27.60 -30.15 -0.16
N GLY A 572 -28.69 -30.53 0.50
CA GLY A 572 -29.83 -29.65 0.76
C GLY A 572 -29.67 -28.82 2.04
N PRO A 573 -30.49 -27.77 2.25
CA PRO A 573 -30.55 -27.09 3.53
C PRO A 573 -31.16 -28.00 4.62
N LEU A 574 -30.63 -27.91 5.84
CA LEU A 574 -31.18 -28.61 7.01
C LEU A 574 -32.60 -28.12 7.32
N ALA A 575 -33.56 -29.04 7.29
CA ALA A 575 -34.93 -28.76 7.71
C ALA A 575 -35.13 -29.14 9.19
N VAL A 576 -35.01 -28.17 10.10
CA VAL A 576 -35.23 -28.41 11.53
C VAL A 576 -36.72 -28.35 11.85
N LYS A 577 -37.30 -29.45 12.35
CA LYS A 577 -38.70 -29.54 12.79
C LYS A 577 -38.82 -29.53 14.30
N ARG A 578 -37.99 -30.33 14.98
CA ARG A 578 -38.01 -30.55 16.43
C ARG A 578 -36.63 -30.29 17.05
N GLY A 579 -35.55 -30.45 16.30
CA GLY A 579 -34.18 -30.23 16.77
C GLY A 579 -33.65 -31.36 17.65
N ALA A 580 -34.07 -32.62 17.43
CA ALA A 580 -33.47 -33.76 18.11
C ALA A 580 -32.08 -34.07 17.52
N VAL A 581 -31.10 -34.36 18.37
CA VAL A 581 -29.71 -34.65 17.95
C VAL A 581 -29.34 -36.07 18.35
N GLU A 582 -28.79 -36.85 17.43
CA GLU A 582 -28.40 -38.24 17.65
C GLU A 582 -26.94 -38.47 17.24
N PHE A 583 -26.15 -39.03 18.15
CA PHE A 583 -24.81 -39.55 17.89
C PHE A 583 -24.89 -41.07 17.84
N ASN A 584 -24.49 -41.66 16.71
CA ASN A 584 -24.58 -43.09 16.46
C ASN A 584 -23.19 -43.68 16.21
N ASN A 585 -22.64 -44.39 17.21
CA ASN A 585 -21.36 -45.09 17.18
C ASN A 585 -20.19 -44.21 16.70
N VAL A 586 -20.13 -42.97 17.21
CA VAL A 586 -19.17 -41.98 16.73
C VAL A 586 -17.77 -42.28 17.27
N THR A 587 -16.82 -42.47 16.37
CA THR A 587 -15.39 -42.57 16.69
C THR A 587 -14.62 -41.46 15.96
N PHE A 588 -13.76 -40.76 16.69
CA PHE A 588 -13.04 -39.61 16.16
C PHE A 588 -11.74 -39.31 16.92
N GLY A 589 -10.69 -38.92 16.19
CA GLY A 589 -9.45 -38.33 16.71
C GLY A 589 -9.00 -37.15 15.85
N TYR A 590 -8.31 -36.17 16.45
CA TYR A 590 -7.68 -35.09 15.66
C TYR A 590 -6.47 -35.60 14.87
N LEU A 591 -5.87 -36.70 15.30
CA LEU A 591 -4.79 -37.39 14.63
C LEU A 591 -5.18 -38.87 14.54
N PRO A 592 -4.87 -39.58 13.43
CA PRO A 592 -5.23 -40.99 13.27
C PRO A 592 -4.71 -41.88 14.41
N GLU A 593 -3.55 -41.52 14.97
CA GLU A 593 -2.89 -42.27 16.03
C GLU A 593 -3.54 -42.11 17.41
N ARG A 594 -4.37 -41.07 17.60
CA ARG A 594 -4.95 -40.72 18.91
C ARG A 594 -6.46 -40.49 18.80
N LEU A 595 -7.22 -41.56 19.04
CA LEU A 595 -8.67 -41.51 19.20
C LEU A 595 -9.05 -40.76 20.49
N ILE A 596 -9.96 -39.81 20.36
CA ILE A 596 -10.47 -38.99 21.46
C ILE A 596 -11.87 -39.43 21.86
N LEU A 597 -12.71 -39.77 20.88
CA LEU A 597 -14.03 -40.37 21.09
C LEU A 597 -14.01 -41.79 20.55
N LYS A 598 -14.51 -42.73 21.35
CA LYS A 598 -14.53 -44.16 21.03
C LYS A 598 -15.97 -44.66 21.12
N ASN A 599 -16.57 -44.96 19.97
CA ASN A 599 -17.91 -45.54 19.88
C ASN A 599 -18.98 -44.83 20.74
N VAL A 600 -19.01 -43.50 20.70
CA VAL A 600 -19.92 -42.69 21.50
C VAL A 600 -21.32 -42.68 20.88
N THR A 601 -22.32 -43.10 21.65
CA THR A 601 -23.73 -43.19 21.23
C THR A 601 -24.66 -42.56 22.27
N PHE A 602 -25.38 -41.51 21.89
CA PHE A 602 -26.41 -40.88 22.73
C PHE A 602 -27.39 -40.06 21.89
N SER A 603 -28.55 -39.76 22.45
CA SER A 603 -29.59 -38.93 21.82
C SER A 603 -29.98 -37.78 22.74
N VAL A 604 -30.13 -36.58 22.19
CA VAL A 604 -30.65 -35.38 22.85
C VAL A 604 -32.05 -35.13 22.31
N PRO A 605 -33.11 -35.44 23.07
CA PRO A 605 -34.47 -35.22 22.61
C PRO A 605 -34.77 -33.73 22.40
N SER A 606 -35.75 -33.45 21.54
CA SER A 606 -36.22 -32.09 21.29
C SER A 606 -36.65 -31.37 22.57
N GLY A 607 -36.16 -30.14 22.76
CA GLY A 607 -36.53 -29.28 23.90
C GLY A 607 -36.01 -29.75 25.25
N LYS A 608 -35.13 -30.75 25.28
CA LYS A 608 -34.50 -31.28 26.49
C LYS A 608 -33.07 -30.78 26.65
N THR A 609 -32.62 -30.74 27.90
CA THR A 609 -31.26 -30.31 28.25
C THR A 609 -30.42 -31.51 28.65
N VAL A 610 -29.37 -31.79 27.88
CA VAL A 610 -28.40 -32.85 28.17
C VAL A 610 -27.07 -32.23 28.58
N ALA A 611 -26.53 -32.65 29.71
CA ALA A 611 -25.23 -32.19 30.21
C ALA A 611 -24.12 -33.20 29.91
N LEU A 612 -22.94 -32.72 29.52
CA LEU A 612 -21.72 -33.49 29.30
C LEU A 612 -20.69 -33.13 30.38
N VAL A 613 -20.26 -34.12 31.15
CA VAL A 613 -19.28 -33.94 32.23
C VAL A 613 -18.19 -34.98 32.18
N GLY A 614 -17.08 -34.70 32.85
CA GLY A 614 -15.96 -35.62 32.96
C GLY A 614 -14.64 -34.90 33.15
N PRO A 615 -13.56 -35.64 33.42
CA PRO A 615 -12.23 -35.07 33.62
C PRO A 615 -11.74 -34.25 32.42
N SER A 616 -10.76 -33.37 32.64
CA SER A 616 -10.14 -32.61 31.56
C SER A 616 -9.55 -33.55 30.50
N GLY A 617 -9.73 -33.21 29.23
CA GLY A 617 -9.29 -34.06 28.11
C GLY A 617 -10.20 -35.25 27.75
N SER A 618 -11.36 -35.41 28.39
CA SER A 618 -12.29 -36.53 28.09
C SER A 618 -13.01 -36.46 26.74
N GLY A 619 -12.86 -35.37 25.98
CA GLY A 619 -13.46 -35.22 24.64
C GLY A 619 -14.76 -34.39 24.56
N LYS A 620 -15.19 -33.74 25.64
CA LYS A 620 -16.43 -32.93 25.71
C LYS A 620 -16.51 -31.83 24.63
N SER A 621 -15.50 -30.96 24.52
CA SER A 621 -15.46 -29.90 23.51
C SER A 621 -15.32 -30.46 22.08
N THR A 622 -14.80 -31.69 21.93
CA THR A 622 -14.75 -32.37 20.63
C THR A 622 -16.16 -32.72 20.14
N ILE A 623 -17.08 -33.10 21.01
CA ILE A 623 -18.50 -33.34 20.67
C ILE A 623 -19.15 -32.07 20.11
N ILE A 624 -18.94 -30.93 20.76
CA ILE A 624 -19.43 -29.62 20.29
C ILE A 624 -18.86 -29.31 18.90
N ARG A 625 -17.55 -29.50 18.70
CA ARG A 625 -16.88 -29.23 17.42
C ARG A 625 -17.37 -30.14 16.29
N LEU A 626 -17.66 -31.42 16.58
CA LEU A 626 -18.24 -32.35 15.62
C LEU A 626 -19.68 -32.00 15.26
N LEU A 627 -20.49 -31.59 16.24
CA LEU A 627 -21.87 -31.18 15.99
C LEU A 627 -21.95 -29.90 15.13
N PHE A 628 -20.99 -28.98 15.31
CA PHE A 628 -20.84 -27.80 14.43
C PHE A 628 -20.19 -28.11 13.08
N ARG A 629 -19.82 -29.38 12.85
CA ARG A 629 -19.11 -29.89 11.67
C ARG A 629 -17.84 -29.08 11.37
N PHE A 630 -17.03 -28.84 12.41
CA PHE A 630 -15.64 -28.37 12.25
C PHE A 630 -14.67 -29.52 11.95
N TYR A 631 -15.13 -30.76 12.10
CA TYR A 631 -14.46 -31.98 11.71
C TYR A 631 -15.54 -32.98 11.27
N ASP A 632 -15.21 -33.87 10.34
CA ASP A 632 -16.07 -35.00 10.00
C ASP A 632 -15.68 -36.23 10.83
N VAL A 633 -16.67 -37.04 11.19
CA VAL A 633 -16.46 -38.30 11.93
C VAL A 633 -15.81 -39.36 11.04
N GLU A 634 -14.91 -40.18 11.59
CA GLU A 634 -14.24 -41.28 10.87
C GLU A 634 -15.20 -42.46 10.70
N THR A 635 -15.82 -42.89 11.80
CA THR A 635 -16.87 -43.93 11.83
C THR A 635 -18.07 -43.46 12.63
N GLY A 636 -19.25 -44.00 12.30
CA GLY A 636 -20.52 -43.58 12.87
C GLY A 636 -21.19 -42.44 12.11
N SER A 637 -22.23 -41.86 12.70
CA SER A 637 -22.96 -40.72 12.12
C SER A 637 -23.52 -39.80 13.19
N ILE A 638 -23.66 -38.52 12.83
CA ILE A 638 -24.36 -37.51 13.63
C ILE A 638 -25.56 -37.06 12.82
N VAL A 639 -26.72 -37.09 13.45
CA VAL A 639 -28.02 -36.90 12.79
C VAL A 639 -28.81 -35.84 13.56
N ILE A 640 -29.45 -34.92 12.82
CA ILE A 640 -30.36 -33.90 13.38
C ILE A 640 -31.73 -34.09 12.73
N ASP A 641 -32.77 -34.37 13.52
CA ASP A 641 -34.13 -34.68 13.03
C ASP A 641 -34.15 -35.73 11.90
N GLY A 642 -33.33 -36.79 12.02
CA GLY A 642 -33.21 -37.84 11.01
C GLY A 642 -32.33 -37.50 9.79
N GLN A 643 -31.78 -36.28 9.69
CA GLN A 643 -30.90 -35.85 8.60
C GLN A 643 -29.42 -35.92 9.03
N ASN A 644 -28.59 -36.64 8.27
CA ASN A 644 -27.15 -36.72 8.55
C ASN A 644 -26.47 -35.38 8.25
N ILE A 645 -25.63 -34.91 9.18
CA ILE A 645 -24.94 -33.61 9.04
C ILE A 645 -23.95 -33.56 7.86
N LYS A 646 -23.49 -34.72 7.35
CA LYS A 646 -22.61 -34.81 6.17
C LYS A 646 -23.33 -34.54 4.84
N THR A 647 -24.64 -34.77 4.78
CA THR A 647 -25.45 -34.67 3.56
C THR A 647 -26.19 -33.34 3.40
N ILE A 648 -26.01 -32.42 4.35
CA ILE A 648 -26.63 -31.09 4.37
C ILE A 648 -25.58 -30.00 4.18
N THR A 649 -26.03 -28.80 3.82
CA THR A 649 -25.13 -27.64 3.67
C THR A 649 -24.61 -27.15 5.02
N GLN A 650 -23.31 -26.84 5.11
CA GLN A 650 -22.69 -26.32 6.33
C GLN A 650 -23.35 -25.02 6.83
N GLU A 651 -23.74 -24.14 5.91
CA GLU A 651 -24.38 -22.87 6.25
C GLU A 651 -25.70 -23.07 7.01
N SER A 652 -26.57 -23.96 6.51
CA SER A 652 -27.87 -24.22 7.13
C SER A 652 -27.75 -24.92 8.49
N LEU A 653 -26.79 -25.84 8.63
CA LEU A 653 -26.44 -26.48 9.89
C LEU A 653 -26.01 -25.45 10.94
N ARG A 654 -25.00 -24.65 10.60
CA ARG A 654 -24.42 -23.66 11.52
C ARG A 654 -25.39 -22.53 11.84
N ARG A 655 -26.30 -22.18 10.93
CA ARG A 655 -27.38 -21.20 11.20
C ARG A 655 -28.36 -21.70 12.26
N SER A 656 -28.61 -23.01 12.32
CA SER A 656 -29.55 -23.64 13.24
C SER A 656 -29.01 -23.85 14.67
N ILE A 657 -27.69 -23.71 14.86
CA ILE A 657 -26.99 -23.96 16.13
C ILE A 657 -26.45 -22.66 16.75
N GLY A 658 -26.77 -22.41 18.01
CA GLY A 658 -26.14 -21.38 18.85
C GLY A 658 -25.02 -21.93 19.69
N VAL A 659 -23.97 -21.15 19.89
CA VAL A 659 -22.84 -21.53 20.76
C VAL A 659 -22.52 -20.36 21.67
N VAL A 660 -22.47 -20.62 22.98
CA VAL A 660 -21.83 -19.73 23.96
C VAL A 660 -20.50 -20.40 24.34
N PRO A 661 -19.36 -19.92 23.79
CA PRO A 661 -18.05 -20.52 24.05
C PRO A 661 -17.53 -20.12 25.43
N GLN A 662 -16.54 -20.87 25.92
CA GLN A 662 -15.80 -20.57 27.14
C GLN A 662 -15.10 -19.22 27.03
N ASP A 663 -14.24 -19.07 26.02
CA ASP A 663 -13.53 -17.83 25.73
C ASP A 663 -14.29 -17.00 24.70
N THR A 664 -14.98 -15.96 25.17
CA THR A 664 -15.67 -15.05 24.26
C THR A 664 -14.71 -14.02 23.68
N VAL A 665 -14.51 -14.10 22.36
CA VAL A 665 -13.76 -13.10 21.60
C VAL A 665 -14.69 -11.99 21.09
N LEU A 666 -14.24 -10.75 21.19
CA LEU A 666 -14.88 -9.58 20.62
C LEU A 666 -14.10 -9.09 19.40
N PHE A 667 -14.82 -8.69 18.35
CA PHE A 667 -14.21 -7.94 17.27
C PHE A 667 -13.83 -6.55 17.77
N ASN A 668 -12.72 -6.02 17.24
CA ASN A 668 -12.28 -4.63 17.45
C ASN A 668 -13.24 -3.67 16.72
N ASN A 669 -14.43 -3.47 17.29
CA ASN A 669 -15.54 -2.69 16.74
C ASN A 669 -16.51 -2.32 17.88
N THR A 670 -17.65 -1.70 17.57
CA THR A 670 -18.66 -1.31 18.56
C THR A 670 -19.31 -2.50 19.26
N ILE A 671 -19.85 -2.29 20.46
CA ILE A 671 -20.67 -3.30 21.16
C ILE A 671 -21.86 -3.71 20.29
N LYS A 672 -22.53 -2.73 19.66
CA LYS A 672 -23.62 -2.97 18.72
C LYS A 672 -23.25 -3.92 17.60
N TYR A 673 -22.11 -3.69 16.95
CA TYR A 673 -21.60 -4.58 15.88
C TYR A 673 -21.39 -5.99 16.42
N ASN A 674 -20.77 -6.10 17.60
CA ASN A 674 -20.51 -7.39 18.23
C ASN A 674 -21.80 -8.17 18.53
N ILE A 675 -22.86 -7.52 19.02
CA ILE A 675 -24.15 -8.20 19.26
C ILE A 675 -24.84 -8.55 17.93
N LYS A 676 -24.89 -7.60 16.99
CA LYS A 676 -25.48 -7.76 15.64
C LYS A 676 -24.82 -8.87 14.83
N TYR A 677 -23.58 -9.25 15.16
CA TYR A 677 -22.89 -10.39 14.55
C TYR A 677 -23.65 -11.72 14.67
N GLY A 678 -24.55 -11.87 15.66
CA GLY A 678 -25.42 -13.04 15.77
C GLY A 678 -26.38 -13.20 14.58
N ARG A 679 -26.86 -12.08 14.03
CA ARG A 679 -27.69 -12.02 12.82
C ARG A 679 -27.54 -10.65 12.16
N LEU A 680 -26.73 -10.58 11.11
CA LEU A 680 -26.33 -9.30 10.46
C LEU A 680 -27.51 -8.51 9.88
N THR A 681 -28.63 -9.18 9.57
CA THR A 681 -29.86 -8.56 9.06
C THR A 681 -30.77 -8.00 10.15
N ALA A 682 -30.40 -8.11 11.43
CA ALA A 682 -31.23 -7.64 12.54
C ALA A 682 -31.29 -6.11 12.63
N ASP A 683 -32.45 -5.60 13.03
CA ASP A 683 -32.63 -4.18 13.30
C ASP A 683 -32.08 -3.79 14.68
N ASP A 684 -31.86 -2.49 14.88
CA ASP A 684 -31.27 -1.98 16.11
C ASP A 684 -32.15 -2.24 17.34
N SER A 685 -33.48 -2.28 17.18
CA SER A 685 -34.41 -2.66 18.24
C SER A 685 -34.19 -4.10 18.70
N GLU A 686 -34.02 -5.04 17.75
CA GLU A 686 -33.77 -6.44 18.08
C GLU A 686 -32.43 -6.63 18.78
N VAL A 687 -31.42 -5.81 18.44
CA VAL A 687 -30.12 -5.78 19.14
C VAL A 687 -30.29 -5.31 20.60
N ILE A 688 -31.14 -4.31 20.84
CA ILE A 688 -31.44 -3.81 22.18
C ILE A 688 -32.21 -4.87 22.98
N ASP A 689 -33.21 -5.51 22.38
CA ASP A 689 -33.99 -6.57 23.01
C ASP A 689 -33.11 -7.77 23.39
N ALA A 690 -32.20 -8.18 22.49
CA ALA A 690 -31.23 -9.25 22.77
C ALA A 690 -30.26 -8.87 23.91
N ALA A 691 -29.83 -7.61 23.97
CA ALA A 691 -29.01 -7.10 25.07
C ALA A 691 -29.77 -7.02 26.41
N GLY A 692 -31.07 -6.75 26.36
CA GLY A 692 -31.97 -6.82 27.52
C GLY A 692 -32.13 -8.25 28.02
N GLY A 693 -32.36 -9.20 27.10
CA GLY A 693 -32.47 -10.63 27.43
C GLY A 693 -31.18 -11.25 27.98
N ALA A 694 -30.02 -10.69 27.65
CA ALA A 694 -28.73 -11.07 28.22
C ALA A 694 -28.31 -10.23 29.44
N ASP A 695 -29.20 -9.35 29.92
CA ASP A 695 -28.98 -8.48 31.08
C ASP A 695 -27.66 -7.69 30.99
N ILE A 696 -27.39 -7.10 29.82
CA ILE A 696 -26.22 -6.22 29.58
C ILE A 696 -26.62 -4.80 29.13
N HIS A 697 -27.88 -4.60 28.73
CA HIS A 697 -28.40 -3.31 28.25
C HIS A 697 -28.10 -2.15 29.21
N ALA A 698 -28.45 -2.29 30.50
CA ALA A 698 -28.24 -1.23 31.49
C ALA A 698 -26.75 -0.88 31.65
N LYS A 699 -25.87 -1.87 31.59
CA LYS A 699 -24.42 -1.66 31.66
C LYS A 699 -23.90 -0.91 30.43
N ILE A 700 -24.38 -1.27 29.23
CA ILE A 700 -24.02 -0.57 27.99
C ILE A 700 -24.37 0.91 28.07
N LEU A 701 -25.54 1.25 28.62
CA LEU A 701 -25.96 2.65 28.80
C LEU A 701 -25.09 3.44 29.79
N THR A 702 -24.31 2.79 30.65
CA THR A 702 -23.34 3.48 31.52
C THR A 702 -22.07 3.91 30.80
N PHE A 703 -21.80 3.35 29.61
CA PHE A 703 -20.63 3.73 28.82
C PHE A 703 -20.87 5.07 28.10
N PRO A 704 -19.84 5.93 27.96
CA PRO A 704 -19.99 7.26 27.36
C PRO A 704 -20.64 7.27 25.96
N GLU A 705 -20.35 6.25 25.14
CA GLU A 705 -20.86 6.12 23.78
C GLU A 705 -21.98 5.05 23.67
N GLY A 706 -22.47 4.54 24.80
CA GLY A 706 -23.52 3.53 24.82
C GLY A 706 -23.18 2.31 23.95
N TYR A 707 -24.06 2.01 22.99
CA TYR A 707 -23.92 0.91 22.02
C TYR A 707 -22.79 1.11 20.99
N ASP A 708 -22.40 2.36 20.75
CA ASP A 708 -21.33 2.70 19.80
C ASP A 708 -19.94 2.64 20.44
N THR A 709 -19.85 2.37 21.75
CA THR A 709 -18.60 2.15 22.47
C THR A 709 -17.73 1.11 21.78
N GLN A 710 -16.51 1.49 21.43
CA GLN A 710 -15.51 0.61 20.83
C GLN A 710 -14.98 -0.41 21.86
N VAL A 711 -15.02 -1.70 21.52
CA VAL A 711 -14.51 -2.80 22.36
C VAL A 711 -13.50 -3.66 21.59
N GLY A 712 -12.74 -4.48 22.31
CA GLY A 712 -11.70 -5.36 21.76
C GLY A 712 -10.33 -5.15 22.41
N GLU A 713 -9.25 -5.46 21.71
CA GLU A 713 -7.87 -5.31 22.22
C GLU A 713 -7.45 -3.84 22.40
N ARG A 714 -7.98 -2.95 21.54
CA ARG A 714 -7.66 -1.50 21.50
C ARG A 714 -8.78 -0.60 22.04
N GLY A 715 -9.94 -1.17 22.38
CA GLY A 715 -11.10 -0.44 22.89
C GLY A 715 -11.26 -0.56 24.40
N LEU A 716 -12.45 -0.23 24.91
CA LEU A 716 -12.81 -0.47 26.29
C LEU A 716 -12.70 -1.98 26.59
N ARG A 717 -11.98 -2.32 27.66
CA ARG A 717 -11.87 -3.71 28.12
C ARG A 717 -13.10 -4.07 28.94
N LEU A 718 -13.99 -4.86 28.35
CA LEU A 718 -15.08 -5.51 29.08
C LEU A 718 -14.53 -6.55 30.06
N SER A 719 -15.17 -6.70 31.22
CA SER A 719 -14.91 -7.79 32.16
C SER A 719 -15.27 -9.15 31.56
N GLY A 720 -14.79 -10.25 32.16
CA GLY A 720 -15.11 -11.60 31.71
C GLY A 720 -16.62 -11.85 31.60
N GLY A 721 -17.38 -11.46 32.62
CA GLY A 721 -18.84 -11.60 32.65
C GLY A 721 -19.54 -10.75 31.61
N GLU A 722 -19.08 -9.52 31.38
CA GLU A 722 -19.63 -8.66 30.34
C GLU A 722 -19.39 -9.24 28.93
N LYS A 723 -18.19 -9.77 28.66
CA LYS A 723 -17.92 -10.47 27.40
C LYS A 723 -18.86 -11.65 27.21
N GLN A 724 -19.05 -12.45 28.25
CA GLN A 724 -19.96 -13.60 28.22
C GLN A 724 -21.41 -13.19 27.92
N ARG A 725 -21.90 -12.11 28.54
CA ARG A 725 -23.23 -11.54 28.25
C ARG A 725 -23.36 -11.06 26.82
N VAL A 726 -22.30 -10.49 26.22
CA VAL A 726 -22.30 -10.17 24.78
C VAL A 726 -22.42 -11.44 23.93
N ALA A 727 -21.77 -12.56 24.29
CA ALA A 727 -21.96 -13.84 23.59
C ALA A 727 -23.38 -14.42 23.75
N ILE A 728 -23.98 -14.27 24.93
CA ILE A 728 -25.38 -14.66 25.17
C ILE A 728 -26.32 -13.79 24.31
N ALA A 729 -26.12 -12.47 24.27
CA ALA A 729 -26.88 -11.56 23.42
C ALA A 729 -26.76 -11.93 21.94
N ARG A 730 -25.55 -12.26 21.44
CA ARG A 730 -25.35 -12.78 20.07
C ARG A 730 -26.17 -14.03 19.80
N THR A 731 -26.21 -14.95 20.75
CA THR A 731 -26.92 -16.23 20.62
C THR A 731 -28.44 -16.04 20.70
N LEU A 732 -28.91 -15.16 21.58
CA LEU A 732 -30.32 -14.76 21.66
C LEU A 732 -30.80 -14.12 20.34
N LEU A 733 -30.02 -13.19 19.79
CA LEU A 733 -30.33 -12.52 18.53
C LEU A 733 -30.36 -13.50 17.33
N LYS A 734 -29.49 -14.52 17.37
CA LYS A 734 -29.46 -15.58 16.36
C LYS A 734 -30.71 -16.46 16.40
N ALA A 735 -31.36 -16.58 17.56
CA ALA A 735 -32.55 -17.41 17.82
C ALA A 735 -32.47 -18.85 17.26
N PRO A 736 -31.44 -19.64 17.66
CA PRO A 736 -31.22 -20.99 17.16
C PRO A 736 -32.15 -22.03 17.81
N ASN A 737 -32.38 -23.15 17.11
CA ASN A 737 -33.18 -24.28 17.62
C ASN A 737 -32.37 -25.20 18.55
N ILE A 738 -31.06 -25.25 18.35
CA ILE A 738 -30.12 -26.05 19.14
C ILE A 738 -29.13 -25.10 19.80
N ILE A 739 -28.92 -25.22 21.10
CA ILE A 739 -28.00 -24.39 21.89
C ILE A 739 -26.89 -25.27 22.46
N LEU A 740 -25.65 -24.83 22.29
CA LEU A 740 -24.47 -25.44 22.88
C LEU A 740 -23.85 -24.44 23.87
N LEU A 741 -23.71 -24.85 25.12
CA LEU A 741 -23.01 -24.09 26.15
C LEU A 741 -21.68 -24.80 26.44
N ASP A 742 -20.55 -24.17 26.13
CA ASP A 742 -19.22 -24.72 26.37
C ASP A 742 -18.58 -23.99 27.56
N GLU A 743 -18.71 -24.56 28.76
CA GLU A 743 -18.16 -24.00 30.01
C GLU A 743 -18.51 -22.51 30.23
N ALA A 744 -19.73 -22.11 29.91
CA ALA A 744 -20.17 -20.72 29.86
C ALA A 744 -20.15 -19.94 31.20
N THR A 745 -19.70 -20.54 32.30
CA THR A 745 -19.55 -19.87 33.61
C THR A 745 -18.20 -20.11 34.29
N SER A 746 -17.28 -20.86 33.66
CA SER A 746 -16.06 -21.35 34.34
C SER A 746 -15.10 -20.22 34.73
N ALA A 747 -15.04 -19.15 33.93
CA ALA A 747 -14.15 -18.00 34.12
C ALA A 747 -14.73 -16.87 34.99
N LEU A 748 -15.89 -17.07 35.62
CA LEU A 748 -16.63 -16.03 36.33
C LEU A 748 -16.58 -16.19 37.85
N ASP A 749 -16.62 -15.05 38.56
CA ASP A 749 -16.86 -15.01 39.99
C ASP A 749 -18.29 -15.50 40.34
N THR A 750 -18.48 -15.98 41.57
CA THR A 750 -19.71 -16.64 42.01
C THR A 750 -20.96 -15.76 41.90
N GLN A 751 -20.82 -14.44 42.10
CA GLN A 751 -21.97 -13.52 42.03
C GLN A 751 -22.36 -13.25 40.58
N THR A 752 -21.38 -13.02 39.70
CA THR A 752 -21.60 -12.87 38.27
C THR A 752 -22.13 -14.14 37.62
N GLU A 753 -21.69 -15.32 38.09
CA GLU A 753 -22.18 -16.62 37.63
C GLU A 753 -23.69 -16.79 37.87
N ARG A 754 -24.18 -16.51 39.09
CA ARG A 754 -25.63 -16.64 39.40
C ARG A 754 -26.49 -15.79 38.49
N ASN A 755 -26.06 -14.54 38.25
CA ASN A 755 -26.81 -13.61 37.40
C ASN A 755 -26.81 -14.06 35.92
N ILE A 756 -25.73 -14.66 35.44
CA ILE A 756 -25.64 -15.18 34.06
C ILE A 756 -26.44 -16.47 33.91
N GLN A 757 -26.49 -17.31 34.95
CA GLN A 757 -27.22 -18.58 34.92
C GLN A 757 -28.71 -18.39 34.65
N GLU A 758 -29.34 -17.36 35.24
CA GLU A 758 -30.74 -17.01 34.94
C GLU A 758 -30.94 -16.65 33.46
N SER A 759 -30.01 -15.89 32.88
CA SER A 759 -30.07 -15.52 31.45
C SER A 759 -29.88 -16.75 30.54
N LEU A 760 -29.00 -17.68 30.93
CA LEU A 760 -28.77 -18.95 30.22
C LEU A 760 -30.00 -19.86 30.29
N GLU A 761 -30.63 -20.02 31.45
CA GLU A 761 -31.85 -20.82 31.62
C GLU A 761 -33.00 -20.28 30.76
N ARG A 762 -33.22 -18.96 30.78
CA ARG A 762 -34.20 -18.30 29.91
C ARG A 762 -33.92 -18.58 28.43
N MET A 763 -32.65 -18.50 28.02
CA MET A 763 -32.25 -18.79 26.64
C MET A 763 -32.50 -20.25 26.23
N CYS A 764 -32.38 -21.20 27.16
CA CYS A 764 -32.51 -22.64 26.91
C CYS A 764 -33.95 -23.16 26.97
N THR A 765 -34.89 -22.38 27.50
CA THR A 765 -36.32 -22.75 27.59
C THR A 765 -36.89 -23.17 26.23
N ASN A 766 -37.52 -24.36 26.18
CA ASN A 766 -38.13 -24.93 24.96
C ASN A 766 -37.16 -25.13 23.78
N ARG A 767 -35.86 -25.23 24.03
CA ARG A 767 -34.83 -25.46 22.99
C ARG A 767 -33.97 -26.66 23.35
N THR A 768 -33.53 -27.39 22.33
CA THR A 768 -32.61 -28.51 22.53
C THR A 768 -31.27 -27.96 22.99
N THR A 769 -30.83 -28.34 24.18
CA THR A 769 -29.65 -27.75 24.82
C THR A 769 -28.63 -28.81 25.18
N ILE A 770 -27.38 -28.60 24.80
CA ILE A 770 -26.24 -29.41 25.21
C ILE A 770 -25.30 -28.53 26.04
N ILE A 771 -25.07 -28.92 27.29
CA ILE A 771 -24.25 -28.15 28.23
C ILE A 771 -22.98 -28.95 28.55
N VAL A 772 -21.82 -28.44 28.15
CA VAL A 772 -20.53 -28.92 28.66
C VAL A 772 -20.21 -28.14 29.92
N ALA A 773 -20.15 -28.83 31.06
CA ALA A 773 -19.93 -28.19 32.34
C ALA A 773 -18.66 -28.69 33.02
N HIS A 774 -17.83 -27.74 33.46
CA HIS A 774 -16.80 -27.99 34.46
C HIS A 774 -17.35 -27.85 35.88
N ARG A 775 -18.26 -26.90 36.14
CA ARG A 775 -18.92 -26.71 37.45
C ARG A 775 -20.20 -27.54 37.49
N LEU A 776 -20.22 -28.60 38.30
CA LEU A 776 -21.35 -29.53 38.35
C LEU A 776 -22.63 -28.85 38.88
N SER A 777 -22.52 -27.75 39.62
CA SER A 777 -23.69 -26.98 40.11
C SER A 777 -24.55 -26.39 38.99
N THR A 778 -23.98 -26.17 37.81
CA THR A 778 -24.68 -25.55 36.66
C THR A 778 -25.58 -26.52 35.90
N ILE A 779 -25.44 -27.83 36.14
CA ILE A 779 -26.12 -28.89 35.39
C ILE A 779 -27.05 -29.75 36.25
N ILE A 780 -27.29 -29.36 37.51
CA ILE A 780 -28.21 -30.07 38.41
C ILE A 780 -29.60 -30.18 37.78
N HIS A 781 -30.02 -29.14 37.04
CA HIS A 781 -31.32 -29.05 36.38
C HIS A 781 -31.39 -29.74 35.01
N ALA A 782 -30.31 -30.38 34.55
CA ALA A 782 -30.32 -31.09 33.26
C ALA A 782 -31.26 -32.31 33.32
N ASP A 783 -31.98 -32.56 32.22
CA ASP A 783 -32.88 -33.71 32.10
C ASP A 783 -32.12 -35.04 32.13
N GLU A 784 -30.90 -35.04 31.58
CA GLU A 784 -29.96 -36.17 31.57
C GLU A 784 -28.51 -35.64 31.60
N ILE A 785 -27.66 -36.33 32.35
CA ILE A 785 -26.22 -36.05 32.47
C ILE A 785 -25.47 -37.27 31.94
N LEU A 786 -24.53 -37.02 31.02
CA LEU A 786 -23.63 -38.00 30.43
C LEU A 786 -22.21 -37.77 30.97
N VAL A 787 -21.67 -38.77 31.65
CA VAL A 787 -20.30 -38.75 32.17
C VAL A 787 -19.38 -39.40 31.15
N ILE A 788 -18.45 -38.63 30.61
CA ILE A 788 -17.49 -39.06 29.60
C ILE A 788 -16.12 -39.21 30.24
N LYS A 789 -15.54 -40.39 30.12
CA LYS A 789 -14.19 -40.71 30.59
C LYS A 789 -13.45 -41.50 29.52
N ASP A 790 -12.19 -41.12 29.26
CA ASP A 790 -11.30 -41.80 28.29
C ASP A 790 -11.90 -41.97 26.87
N GLY A 791 -12.83 -41.08 26.49
CA GLY A 791 -13.49 -41.05 25.19
C GLY A 791 -14.80 -41.84 25.10
N GLU A 792 -15.28 -42.41 26.20
CA GLU A 792 -16.47 -43.26 26.27
C GLU A 792 -17.47 -42.72 27.30
N ILE A 793 -18.76 -43.01 27.11
CA ILE A 793 -19.81 -42.68 28.08
C ILE A 793 -19.82 -43.77 29.15
N VAL A 794 -19.39 -43.44 30.37
CA VAL A 794 -19.28 -44.38 31.48
C VAL A 794 -20.52 -44.40 32.38
N GLU A 795 -21.20 -43.26 32.52
CA GLU A 795 -22.42 -43.14 33.34
C GLU A 795 -23.43 -42.24 32.63
N ARG A 796 -24.72 -42.51 32.85
CA ARG A 796 -25.84 -41.72 32.34
C ARG A 796 -26.99 -41.69 33.34
N GLY A 797 -27.61 -40.53 33.51
CA GLY A 797 -28.78 -40.39 34.37
C GLY A 797 -28.98 -38.97 34.87
N ARG A 798 -29.96 -38.78 35.76
CA ARG A 798 -30.16 -37.49 36.45
C ARG A 798 -29.20 -37.35 37.63
N HIS A 799 -29.03 -36.11 38.08
CA HIS A 799 -28.18 -35.77 39.22
C HIS A 799 -28.42 -36.66 40.46
N GLU A 800 -29.68 -36.78 40.89
CA GLU A 800 -30.08 -37.58 42.06
C GLU A 800 -29.68 -39.06 41.92
N HIS A 801 -29.83 -39.61 40.71
CA HIS A 801 -29.51 -41.01 40.42
C HIS A 801 -27.99 -41.25 40.39
N LEU A 802 -27.23 -40.33 39.81
CA LEU A 802 -25.78 -40.44 39.69
C LEU A 802 -25.06 -40.24 41.03
N ILE A 803 -25.59 -39.43 41.94
CA ILE A 803 -25.07 -39.30 43.31
C ILE A 803 -25.31 -40.60 44.09
N GLY A 804 -26.50 -41.19 43.99
CA GLY A 804 -26.85 -42.43 44.69
C GLY A 804 -26.02 -43.65 44.29
N HIS A 805 -25.44 -43.65 43.08
CA HIS A 805 -24.59 -44.72 42.58
C HIS A 805 -23.13 -44.67 43.06
N GLU A 806 -22.70 -43.60 43.76
CA GLU A 806 -21.32 -43.39 44.22
C GLU A 806 -20.22 -43.57 43.16
N GLY A 807 -20.56 -43.32 41.89
CA GLY A 807 -19.67 -43.49 40.74
C GLY A 807 -18.69 -42.33 40.50
N VAL A 808 -18.21 -42.22 39.26
CA VAL A 808 -17.34 -41.14 38.78
C VAL A 808 -17.99 -39.78 38.98
N TYR A 809 -19.29 -39.64 38.71
CA TYR A 809 -20.02 -38.40 38.95
C TYR A 809 -20.01 -37.97 40.43
N ALA A 810 -20.36 -38.90 41.33
CA ALA A 810 -20.42 -38.63 42.77
C ALA A 810 -19.04 -38.24 43.33
N ASN A 811 -17.97 -38.88 42.85
CA ASN A 811 -16.61 -38.54 43.24
C ASN A 811 -16.20 -37.13 42.78
N MET A 812 -16.51 -36.76 41.53
CA MET A 812 -16.27 -35.39 41.04
C MET A 812 -17.09 -34.36 41.83
N TRP A 813 -18.32 -34.71 42.23
CA TRP A 813 -19.18 -33.86 43.06
C TRP A 813 -18.59 -33.61 44.45
N ARG A 814 -18.12 -34.66 45.15
CA ARG A 814 -17.47 -34.52 46.46
C ARG A 814 -16.20 -33.66 46.37
N GLN A 815 -15.36 -33.90 45.37
CA GLN A 815 -14.14 -33.10 45.17
C GLN A 815 -14.45 -31.61 44.95
N GLN A 816 -15.51 -31.29 44.21
CA GLN A 816 -15.91 -29.89 44.01
C GLN A 816 -16.45 -29.23 45.28
N LEU A 817 -17.18 -29.97 46.13
CA LEU A 817 -17.64 -29.48 47.43
C LEU A 817 -16.45 -29.21 48.36
N GLU A 818 -15.51 -30.16 48.48
CA GLU A 818 -14.30 -29.99 49.29
C GLU A 818 -13.44 -28.81 48.82
N SER A 819 -13.37 -28.57 47.51
CA SER A 819 -12.66 -27.41 46.95
C SER A 819 -13.36 -26.07 47.20
N LYS A 820 -14.67 -26.06 47.42
CA LYS A 820 -15.46 -24.86 47.78
C LYS A 820 -15.43 -24.57 49.28
N ASP A 821 -15.29 -25.61 50.12
CA ASP A 821 -15.29 -25.51 51.59
C ASP A 821 -13.88 -25.35 52.20
N ALA A 822 -12.81 -25.46 51.40
CA ALA A 822 -11.46 -25.12 51.85
C ALA A 822 -11.35 -23.59 52.07
N PRO A 823 -11.14 -23.10 53.31
CA PRO A 823 -10.84 -21.69 53.51
C PRO A 823 -9.53 -21.37 52.79
N SER A 824 -9.50 -20.21 52.13
CA SER A 824 -8.34 -19.62 51.48
C SER A 824 -7.14 -19.51 52.44
N SER A 825 -6.37 -20.60 52.57
CA SER A 825 -5.15 -20.65 53.38
C SER A 825 -3.90 -20.29 52.58
N ALA A 826 -4.07 -19.67 51.40
CA ALA A 826 -2.98 -19.21 50.54
C ALA A 826 -2.46 -17.80 50.86
N GLU A 827 -2.98 -17.10 51.88
CA GLU A 827 -2.44 -15.80 52.33
C GLU A 827 -1.38 -15.90 53.44
N ASN A 828 -1.13 -17.08 54.04
CA ASN A 828 -0.18 -17.21 55.16
C ASN A 828 1.15 -17.92 54.83
N SER A 829 1.43 -18.25 53.56
CA SER A 829 2.71 -18.88 53.17
C SER A 829 3.77 -17.90 52.64
N LEU A 830 3.46 -16.60 52.51
CA LEU A 830 4.43 -15.58 52.09
C LEU A 830 5.10 -14.83 53.26
N GLU A 831 4.63 -15.00 54.51
CA GLU A 831 5.22 -14.32 55.69
C GLU A 831 6.22 -15.18 56.49
N LYS A 832 6.55 -16.40 56.04
CA LYS A 832 7.52 -17.29 56.72
C LYS A 832 8.81 -17.57 55.95
N SER A 833 9.04 -16.93 54.80
CA SER A 833 10.32 -17.02 54.06
C SER A 833 11.17 -15.75 54.14
N SER A 834 10.87 -14.84 55.06
CA SER A 834 11.67 -13.63 55.33
C SER A 834 12.13 -13.60 56.79
N THR A 835 12.96 -14.58 57.16
CA THR A 835 13.97 -14.50 58.24
C THR A 835 15.16 -15.35 57.86
#